data_AF-A0A9W8BBF9-F1
#
_entry.id   AF-A0A9W8BBF9-F1
#
_cell.length_a   1.000
_cell.length_b   1.000
_cell.length_c   1.000
_cell.angle_alpha   90.00
_cell.angle_beta   90.00
_cell.angle_gamma   90.00
#
_symmetry.space_group_name_H-M   'P 1'
#
loop_
_entity.id
_entity.type
_entity.pdbx_description
1 polymer ?
#
loop_
_entity_poly.entity_id
_entity_poly.type
_entity_poly.pdbx_seq_one_letter_code
_entity_poly.pdbx_strand_id
1 'polypeptide(L)'
;MDYPPSPVSPSARFVDEPSASKGYGTDLPPEQPLSSTDTTFHHQPYAHSSPHAPLASSPQSPTFPMPQPASYQPTLPHMSDLPDPSMSSSGHLSETGPHSRQKLDRNPFIHVASDGRQYITTERICKTVSPPRAYVPTPTQFFADDAQTLPNVPFLKTHFFHEGRLTEAQALWIIHRGTEILASEPNMLELEAPVTLCGDIHGQYYDLMKLFEVGGDPATTQYLFLGDYVDRGYFSLECLLYLWSLKICYPKTFFLMRGNHECRHLTEYFTFREECLHKHSVAVYEACLSSFNALPLASLINGQFLCLHGGISPEMHTLDDLKRLDRFREPPTSGLMCDLLWSDPVEDFGRDKTRQYFTVNQTRGCSYFYTYTAVNHFLERNGLLSLIRAHEAQEKGYQMYRKSKSSGFPSVITVFSAPNYLDMYNNKAAIVKYENNVLNIRQFNCSPHPYWLPNFLDVFAWSLPFMGEKITEMLLAILNICSKEELDTTEQRGAMAAAGGSGNGPLPLALGSGPLDSSSLSDIEARRNVIKNKIRAVGKIARVFSVLRAESESINELKGLLGTEKLPVGSLSSGAEGIKHAITSFEDARRLDFCNEHIPPIHHDAQGHRQPYPSKAQSVENAIRKVVFEEEDDDRMEVDGIRQSHATSSSEPTRHMYER
;
A
#
# COMPACT_ATOMS: atom_id res chain seq x y z
N MET A 1 13.94 18.34 64.85
CA MET A 1 13.33 19.33 63.95
C MET A 1 12.76 18.54 62.80
N ASP A 2 11.49 18.21 62.94
CA ASP A 2 10.74 17.43 61.96
C ASP A 2 10.33 18.35 60.80
N TYR A 3 10.73 18.00 59.58
CA TYR A 3 10.15 18.56 58.37
C TYR A 3 8.93 17.72 58.00
N PRO A 4 7.78 18.33 57.63
CA PRO A 4 6.60 17.59 57.24
C PRO A 4 6.78 17.00 55.82
N PRO A 5 6.15 15.86 55.50
CA PRO A 5 6.12 15.34 54.15
C PRO A 5 5.21 16.19 53.25
N SER A 6 5.70 16.49 52.05
CA SER A 6 4.97 17.17 50.98
C SER A 6 3.69 16.42 50.59
N PRO A 7 2.60 17.12 50.21
CA PRO A 7 1.34 16.49 49.87
C PRO A 7 1.43 15.73 48.55
N VAL A 8 0.85 14.52 48.57
CA VAL A 8 0.60 13.65 47.41
C VAL A 8 -0.16 14.43 46.32
N SER A 9 0.35 14.37 45.10
CA SER A 9 -0.22 14.96 43.89
C SER A 9 -1.58 14.34 43.51
N PRO A 10 -2.48 15.10 42.86
CA PRO A 10 -3.83 14.63 42.53
C PRO A 10 -3.75 13.46 41.54
N SER A 11 -4.41 12.35 41.88
CA SER A 11 -4.45 11.14 41.06
C SER A 11 -5.15 11.39 39.73
N ALA A 12 -4.48 11.00 38.63
CA ALA A 12 -5.10 11.03 37.31
C ALA A 12 -6.29 10.06 37.26
N ARG A 13 -7.43 10.52 36.73
CA ARG A 13 -8.67 9.72 36.62
C ARG A 13 -8.92 9.32 35.17
N PHE A 14 -9.53 8.15 34.97
CA PHE A 14 -9.81 7.57 33.65
C PHE A 14 -11.31 7.56 33.36
N VAL A 15 -11.69 7.85 32.12
CA VAL A 15 -13.07 7.76 31.62
C VAL A 15 -13.03 7.19 30.20
N ASP A 16 -13.81 6.14 29.96
CA ASP A 16 -14.09 5.56 28.64
C ASP A 16 -15.50 6.02 28.21
N GLU A 17 -15.62 6.68 27.06
CA GLU A 17 -16.92 7.09 26.51
C GLU A 17 -17.31 6.19 25.33
N PRO A 18 -18.46 5.48 25.39
CA PRO A 18 -18.94 4.69 24.27
C PRO A 18 -19.46 5.60 23.15
N SER A 19 -19.05 5.32 21.92
CA SER A 19 -19.59 5.94 20.71
C SER A 19 -21.06 5.54 20.50
N ALA A 20 -21.94 6.53 20.38
CA ALA A 20 -23.35 6.33 20.06
C ALA A 20 -23.53 5.77 18.64
N SER A 21 -23.91 4.51 18.52
CA SER A 21 -24.49 3.93 17.30
C SER A 21 -25.92 3.48 17.59
N LYS A 22 -26.89 4.10 16.89
CA LYS A 22 -28.29 3.67 16.89
C LYS A 22 -28.41 2.37 16.07
N GLY A 23 -28.63 1.25 16.74
CA GLY A 23 -29.05 -0.01 16.12
C GLY A 23 -30.57 -0.17 16.22
N TYR A 24 -31.23 -0.29 15.07
CA TYR A 24 -32.59 -0.81 14.97
C TYR A 24 -32.58 -2.31 15.29
N GLY A 25 -33.44 -2.75 16.21
CA GLY A 25 -33.67 -4.16 16.52
C GLY A 25 -35.04 -4.31 17.18
N THR A 26 -35.97 -4.89 16.43
CA THR A 26 -37.29 -5.36 16.86
C THR A 26 -37.14 -6.57 17.77
N ASP A 27 -37.86 -6.60 18.90
CA ASP A 27 -38.73 -7.71 19.31
C ASP A 27 -39.24 -7.52 20.76
N LEU A 28 -40.57 -7.47 20.89
CA LEU A 28 -41.37 -7.63 22.13
C LEU A 28 -41.46 -9.14 22.47
N PRO A 29 -41.73 -9.61 23.73
CA PRO A 29 -42.96 -9.29 24.50
C PRO A 29 -42.80 -9.43 26.06
N PRO A 30 -43.87 -9.61 26.88
CA PRO A 30 -44.93 -8.67 27.23
C PRO A 30 -45.00 -8.32 28.75
N GLU A 31 -45.88 -7.37 29.08
CA GLU A 31 -46.29 -6.80 30.39
C GLU A 31 -46.72 -7.85 31.46
N GLN A 32 -46.76 -7.64 32.80
CA GLN A 32 -47.38 -6.63 33.69
C GLN A 32 -46.91 -6.86 35.18
N PRO A 33 -47.47 -6.26 36.26
CA PRO A 33 -47.32 -4.85 36.69
C PRO A 33 -47.06 -4.63 38.23
N LEU A 34 -46.66 -3.38 38.55
CA LEU A 34 -47.00 -2.53 39.72
C LEU A 34 -46.88 -3.00 41.21
N SER A 35 -46.12 -2.23 42.01
CA SER A 35 -46.54 -1.67 43.31
C SER A 35 -45.60 -0.50 43.70
N SER A 36 -46.07 0.75 43.70
CA SER A 36 -46.41 1.61 44.86
C SER A 36 -45.33 1.65 45.96
N THR A 37 -44.70 2.79 46.26
CA THR A 37 -45.18 3.85 47.19
C THR A 37 -44.40 5.16 46.95
N ASP A 38 -45.05 6.31 46.75
CA ASP A 38 -45.34 7.37 47.76
C ASP A 38 -44.08 7.96 48.45
N THR A 39 -43.85 9.28 48.63
CA THR A 39 -44.54 10.55 48.34
C THR A 39 -43.62 11.68 48.85
N THR A 40 -43.49 12.78 48.10
CA THR A 40 -43.47 14.21 48.56
C THR A 40 -42.32 14.77 49.45
N PHE A 41 -42.01 16.08 49.59
CA PHE A 41 -42.70 17.38 49.32
C PHE A 41 -41.62 18.53 49.22
N HIS A 42 -41.83 19.47 48.27
CA HIS A 42 -41.54 20.93 48.20
C HIS A 42 -40.42 21.66 49.00
N HIS A 43 -39.69 22.58 48.32
CA HIS A 43 -39.90 24.04 48.42
C HIS A 43 -39.06 24.87 47.40
N GLN A 44 -39.70 25.84 46.74
CA GLN A 44 -39.17 26.91 45.86
C GLN A 44 -38.68 28.14 46.68
N PRO A 45 -38.45 29.36 46.11
CA PRO A 45 -37.46 29.81 45.11
C PRO A 45 -36.76 31.13 45.53
N TYR A 46 -35.76 31.62 44.79
CA TYR A 46 -35.49 33.07 44.67
C TYR A 46 -34.96 33.42 43.27
N ALA A 47 -35.62 34.40 42.65
CA ALA A 47 -35.26 35.03 41.38
C ALA A 47 -34.63 36.41 41.65
N HIS A 48 -33.74 36.87 40.77
CA HIS A 48 -33.48 38.29 40.42
C HIS A 48 -32.44 38.30 39.28
N SER A 49 -32.88 38.52 38.03
CA SER A 49 -32.96 39.81 37.31
C SER A 49 -31.67 40.23 36.61
N SER A 50 -31.67 40.14 35.27
CA SER A 50 -30.79 40.87 34.33
C SER A 50 -31.01 42.39 34.42
N PRO A 51 -30.13 43.23 33.84
CA PRO A 51 -30.46 43.75 32.50
C PRO A 51 -29.28 44.10 31.54
N HIS A 52 -29.60 43.95 30.24
CA HIS A 52 -29.27 44.79 29.06
C HIS A 52 -27.82 45.14 28.67
N ALA A 53 -27.42 44.71 27.45
CA ALA A 53 -27.01 45.56 26.30
C ALA A 53 -26.90 44.67 25.01
N PRO A 54 -26.74 45.20 23.78
CA PRO A 54 -27.79 45.20 22.76
C PRO A 54 -27.54 44.32 21.52
N LEU A 55 -28.63 44.05 20.79
CA LEU A 55 -28.64 43.47 19.45
C LEU A 55 -27.80 44.31 18.47
N ALA A 56 -26.84 43.67 17.81
CA ALA A 56 -26.22 44.14 16.59
C ALA A 56 -26.56 43.19 15.43
N SER A 57 -27.05 43.83 14.38
CA SER A 57 -27.47 43.35 13.07
C SER A 57 -26.54 42.31 12.41
N SER A 58 -27.17 41.31 11.82
CA SER A 58 -26.64 40.40 10.82
C SER A 58 -26.11 41.17 9.60
N PRO A 59 -24.86 40.96 9.14
CA PRO A 59 -24.45 41.40 7.82
C PRO A 59 -24.86 40.35 6.79
N GLN A 60 -25.69 40.81 5.86
CA GLN A 60 -26.05 40.15 4.62
C GLN A 60 -24.79 39.76 3.84
N SER A 61 -24.79 38.54 3.30
CA SER A 61 -23.83 38.05 2.33
C SER A 61 -23.93 38.87 1.03
N PRO A 62 -22.84 39.47 0.53
CA PRO A 62 -22.85 40.04 -0.81
C PRO A 62 -22.70 38.91 -1.84
N THR A 63 -23.80 38.56 -2.49
CA THR A 63 -23.79 37.82 -3.75
C THR A 63 -23.17 38.70 -4.84
N PHE A 64 -21.91 38.43 -5.19
CA PHE A 64 -21.31 38.96 -6.41
C PHE A 64 -21.54 38.00 -7.58
N PRO A 65 -21.95 38.50 -8.76
CA PRO A 65 -22.19 37.69 -9.93
C PRO A 65 -20.87 37.22 -10.55
N MET A 66 -20.76 35.91 -10.78
CA MET A 66 -19.69 35.29 -11.55
C MET A 66 -19.65 35.87 -12.98
N PRO A 67 -18.50 36.34 -13.50
CA PRO A 67 -18.36 36.66 -14.90
C PRO A 67 -18.34 35.38 -15.73
N GLN A 68 -19.22 35.30 -16.73
CA GLN A 68 -19.23 34.21 -17.70
C GLN A 68 -17.91 34.17 -18.49
N PRO A 69 -17.28 32.99 -18.68
CA PRO A 69 -16.15 32.90 -19.59
C PRO A 69 -16.67 33.02 -21.04
N ALA A 70 -16.08 33.96 -21.76
CA ALA A 70 -16.29 34.18 -23.18
C ALA A 70 -16.06 32.89 -23.98
N SER A 71 -17.09 32.47 -24.72
CA SER A 71 -17.04 31.35 -25.65
C SER A 71 -16.14 31.71 -26.84
N TYR A 72 -14.93 31.17 -26.85
CA TYR A 72 -14.09 31.13 -28.05
C TYR A 72 -14.44 29.85 -28.82
N GLN A 73 -15.18 30.00 -29.93
CA GLN A 73 -15.41 28.91 -30.89
C GLN A 73 -14.29 28.91 -31.94
N PRO A 74 -13.52 27.82 -32.11
CA PRO A 74 -12.86 27.55 -33.37
C PRO A 74 -13.85 26.84 -34.30
N THR A 75 -14.11 27.47 -35.44
CA THR A 75 -14.86 26.93 -36.57
C THR A 75 -14.23 25.62 -37.08
N LEU A 76 -14.98 24.53 -37.10
CA LEU A 76 -14.70 23.32 -37.88
C LEU A 76 -15.81 23.10 -38.92
N PRO A 77 -15.48 22.58 -40.11
CA PRO A 77 -16.34 22.63 -41.28
C PRO A 77 -17.50 21.62 -41.21
N HIS A 78 -18.59 22.02 -41.87
CA HIS A 78 -19.80 21.25 -42.18
C HIS A 78 -19.53 19.79 -42.59
N MET A 79 -20.14 18.83 -41.88
CA MET A 79 -20.56 17.56 -42.47
C MET A 79 -22.08 17.41 -42.26
N SER A 80 -22.82 17.92 -43.24
CA SER A 80 -24.11 17.36 -43.62
C SER A 80 -23.85 16.01 -44.27
N ASP A 81 -24.39 14.95 -43.68
CA ASP A 81 -25.02 13.79 -44.35
C ASP A 81 -24.96 12.56 -43.44
N LEU A 82 -25.98 12.40 -42.59
CA LEU A 82 -26.39 11.11 -42.04
C LEU A 82 -27.92 11.05 -42.04
N PRO A 83 -28.56 10.06 -42.70
CA PRO A 83 -30.01 9.93 -42.69
C PRO A 83 -30.51 9.18 -41.44
N ASP A 84 -31.67 9.64 -40.99
CA ASP A 84 -32.51 9.18 -39.87
C ASP A 84 -33.04 7.74 -40.08
N PRO A 85 -33.04 6.83 -39.08
CA PRO A 85 -33.56 5.49 -39.26
C PRO A 85 -35.04 5.43 -38.84
N SER A 86 -35.94 5.68 -39.80
CA SER A 86 -37.31 5.18 -39.72
C SER A 86 -37.79 4.70 -41.08
N MET A 87 -38.12 3.41 -41.17
CA MET A 87 -39.28 2.84 -41.88
C MET A 87 -39.06 1.35 -42.19
N SER A 88 -40.09 0.59 -41.86
CA SER A 88 -40.23 -0.85 -41.93
C SER A 88 -40.59 -1.37 -43.32
N SER A 89 -40.14 -2.61 -43.58
CA SER A 89 -40.81 -3.70 -44.32
C SER A 89 -41.31 -3.49 -45.75
N SER A 90 -40.72 -4.23 -46.69
CA SER A 90 -41.43 -5.17 -47.58
C SER A 90 -40.41 -5.96 -48.41
N GLY A 91 -40.57 -7.28 -48.48
CA GLY A 91 -39.54 -8.21 -48.93
C GLY A 91 -39.47 -8.50 -50.43
N HIS A 92 -38.40 -9.20 -50.80
CA HIS A 92 -38.38 -10.15 -51.90
C HIS A 92 -37.28 -11.20 -51.67
N LEU A 93 -37.67 -12.47 -51.83
CA LEU A 93 -36.81 -13.65 -51.78
C LEU A 93 -36.03 -13.78 -53.09
N SER A 94 -34.72 -14.00 -53.01
CA SER A 94 -33.97 -14.73 -54.04
C SER A 94 -32.74 -15.38 -53.41
N GLU A 95 -32.74 -16.71 -53.35
CA GLU A 95 -31.58 -17.54 -53.04
C GLU A 95 -30.55 -17.47 -54.18
N THR A 96 -29.26 -17.37 -53.82
CA THR A 96 -28.09 -18.10 -54.38
C THR A 96 -26.77 -17.34 -54.14
N GLY A 97 -25.73 -18.02 -53.60
CA GLY A 97 -24.31 -17.60 -53.70
C GLY A 97 -23.57 -17.25 -52.40
N PRO A 98 -22.26 -17.54 -52.28
CA PRO A 98 -21.60 -17.93 -51.03
C PRO A 98 -21.21 -16.76 -50.12
N HIS A 99 -21.34 -16.98 -48.81
CA HIS A 99 -20.86 -16.20 -47.67
C HIS A 99 -20.06 -14.91 -47.96
N SER A 100 -20.79 -13.81 -48.24
CA SER A 100 -20.29 -12.46 -47.98
C SER A 100 -20.08 -12.32 -46.47
N ARG A 101 -18.83 -12.30 -46.02
CA ARG A 101 -18.47 -11.85 -44.67
C ARG A 101 -18.94 -10.39 -44.55
N GLN A 102 -20.09 -10.16 -43.91
CA GLN A 102 -20.45 -8.84 -43.43
C GLN A 102 -19.32 -8.35 -42.53
N LYS A 103 -18.52 -7.42 -43.05
CA LYS A 103 -17.54 -6.68 -42.29
C LYS A 103 -18.36 -5.84 -41.30
N LEU A 104 -18.49 -6.33 -40.06
CA LEU A 104 -19.08 -5.52 -38.99
C LEU A 104 -18.19 -4.29 -38.87
N ASP A 105 -18.64 -3.16 -39.39
CA ASP A 105 -17.96 -1.87 -39.30
C ASP A 105 -18.13 -1.36 -37.85
N ARG A 106 -17.44 -2.04 -36.92
CA ARG A 106 -17.42 -1.68 -35.52
C ARG A 106 -16.55 -0.44 -35.40
N ASN A 107 -17.18 0.69 -35.09
CA ASN A 107 -16.46 1.90 -34.73
C ASN A 107 -15.48 1.58 -33.59
N PRO A 108 -14.16 1.66 -33.81
CA PRO A 108 -13.16 1.27 -32.80
C PRO A 108 -13.14 2.20 -31.58
N PHE A 109 -13.81 3.34 -31.66
CA PHE A 109 -13.94 4.30 -30.58
C PHE A 109 -15.14 4.03 -29.67
N ILE A 110 -15.96 3.03 -29.97
CA ILE A 110 -17.15 2.67 -29.18
C ILE A 110 -17.01 1.22 -28.69
N HIS A 111 -16.86 1.08 -27.37
CA HIS A 111 -16.93 -0.22 -26.70
C HIS A 111 -18.37 -0.46 -26.23
N VAL A 112 -18.97 -1.57 -26.66
CA VAL A 112 -20.28 -2.01 -26.16
C VAL A 112 -20.05 -3.09 -25.11
N ALA A 113 -20.38 -2.81 -23.86
CA ALA A 113 -20.25 -3.78 -22.77
C ALA A 113 -21.31 -4.87 -22.88
N SER A 114 -21.13 -5.94 -22.11
CA SER A 114 -22.05 -7.10 -22.06
C SER A 114 -23.47 -6.75 -21.60
N ASP A 115 -23.64 -5.64 -20.87
CA ASP A 115 -24.93 -5.10 -20.45
C ASP A 115 -25.60 -4.20 -21.50
N GLY A 116 -24.99 -4.07 -22.70
CA GLY A 116 -25.48 -3.25 -23.80
C GLY A 116 -25.12 -1.76 -23.71
N ARG A 117 -24.44 -1.32 -22.65
CA ARG A 117 -24.00 0.08 -22.54
C ARG A 117 -22.84 0.37 -23.48
N GLN A 118 -22.89 1.55 -24.10
CA GLN A 118 -21.84 2.01 -25.01
C GLN A 118 -20.92 3.00 -24.31
N TYR A 119 -19.62 2.79 -24.44
CA TYR A 119 -18.58 3.63 -23.87
C TYR A 119 -17.70 4.17 -25.00
N ILE A 120 -17.49 5.49 -25.01
CA ILE A 120 -16.53 6.12 -25.91
C ILE A 120 -15.14 5.92 -25.31
N THR A 121 -14.23 5.26 -26.03
CA THR A 121 -12.92 4.84 -25.50
C THR A 121 -11.96 5.99 -25.23
N THR A 122 -12.23 7.18 -25.78
CA THR A 122 -11.46 8.41 -25.54
C THR A 122 -11.98 9.23 -24.37
N GLU A 123 -13.17 8.92 -23.84
CA GLU A 123 -13.75 9.63 -22.72
C GLU A 123 -13.46 8.92 -21.39
N ARG A 124 -13.40 9.72 -20.33
CA ARG A 124 -13.35 9.19 -18.97
C ARG A 124 -14.65 8.49 -18.62
N ILE A 125 -14.59 7.17 -18.43
CA ILE A 125 -15.74 6.31 -18.15
C ILE A 125 -16.32 6.62 -16.76
N CYS A 126 -15.51 6.56 -15.70
CA CYS A 126 -15.95 6.80 -14.33
C CYS A 126 -15.97 8.30 -13.99
N LYS A 127 -17.00 9.01 -14.49
CA LYS A 127 -17.15 10.47 -14.30
C LYS A 127 -17.42 10.88 -12.83
N THR A 128 -17.91 9.96 -11.99
CA THR A 128 -18.24 10.21 -10.57
C THR A 128 -17.03 10.29 -9.66
N VAL A 129 -15.90 9.67 -10.02
CA VAL A 129 -14.65 9.75 -9.26
C VAL A 129 -14.00 11.09 -9.58
N SER A 130 -13.57 11.89 -8.61
CA SER A 130 -12.86 13.14 -8.92
C SER A 130 -11.46 12.84 -9.46
N PRO A 131 -10.96 13.54 -10.50
CA PRO A 131 -9.58 13.39 -10.94
C PRO A 131 -8.61 14.05 -9.92
N PRO A 132 -7.36 13.56 -9.82
CA PRO A 132 -6.30 14.24 -9.08
C PRO A 132 -6.08 15.68 -9.54
N ARG A 133 -5.58 16.55 -8.65
CA ARG A 133 -5.15 17.91 -9.03
C ARG A 133 -3.89 17.85 -9.88
N ALA A 134 -4.03 18.15 -11.16
CA ALA A 134 -2.93 18.13 -12.13
C ALA A 134 -1.98 19.35 -12.05
N TYR A 135 -2.38 20.43 -11.39
CA TYR A 135 -1.57 21.65 -11.30
C TYR A 135 -0.70 21.66 -10.04
N VAL A 136 0.46 22.32 -10.12
CA VAL A 136 1.32 22.59 -8.96
C VAL A 136 1.02 23.97 -8.37
N PRO A 137 1.09 24.17 -7.04
CA PRO A 137 0.75 25.45 -6.43
C PRO A 137 1.67 26.59 -6.84
N THR A 138 1.08 27.76 -7.05
CA THR A 138 1.84 29.01 -7.18
C THR A 138 2.42 29.45 -5.81
N PRO A 139 3.46 30.30 -5.76
CA PRO A 139 3.99 30.82 -4.51
C PRO A 139 2.92 31.48 -3.62
N THR A 140 1.98 32.22 -4.22
CA THR A 140 0.86 32.88 -3.52
C THR A 140 -0.18 31.92 -2.95
N GLN A 141 -0.29 30.71 -3.51
CA GLN A 141 -1.14 29.66 -2.94
C GLN A 141 -0.41 28.88 -1.84
N PHE A 142 0.91 28.71 -2.01
CA PHE A 142 1.75 27.92 -1.13
C PHE A 142 2.07 28.63 0.19
N PHE A 143 2.41 29.91 0.15
CA PHE A 143 2.70 30.71 1.34
C PHE A 143 1.44 31.38 1.89
N ALA A 144 1.36 31.50 3.22
CA ALA A 144 0.27 32.19 3.91
C ALA A 144 0.52 33.71 4.01
N ASP A 145 1.78 34.12 3.87
CA ASP A 145 2.25 35.50 4.05
C ASP A 145 3.11 35.96 2.87
N ASP A 146 3.08 37.27 2.58
CA ASP A 146 3.88 37.87 1.51
C ASP A 146 5.39 37.75 1.76
N ALA A 147 5.80 37.61 3.03
CA ALA A 147 7.20 37.42 3.43
C ALA A 147 7.68 35.98 3.24
N GLN A 148 6.81 35.05 2.81
CA GLN A 148 7.14 33.65 2.53
C GLN A 148 7.78 32.93 3.72
N THR A 149 7.31 33.23 4.93
CA THR A 149 7.83 32.65 6.17
C THR A 149 6.99 31.47 6.65
N LEU A 150 5.70 31.41 6.27
CA LEU A 150 4.75 30.41 6.73
C LEU A 150 4.05 29.72 5.56
N PRO A 151 3.91 28.38 5.59
CA PRO A 151 3.11 27.66 4.61
C PRO A 151 1.61 27.89 4.84
N ASN A 152 0.83 27.90 3.76
CA ASN A 152 -0.62 27.95 3.81
C ASN A 152 -1.20 26.56 4.10
N VAL A 153 -1.23 26.18 5.38
CA VAL A 153 -1.69 24.85 5.84
C VAL A 153 -3.11 24.49 5.34
N PRO A 154 -4.13 25.38 5.39
CA PRO A 154 -5.46 25.05 4.85
C PRO A 154 -5.46 24.72 3.35
N PHE A 155 -4.66 25.46 2.57
CA PHE A 155 -4.50 25.17 1.15
C PHE A 155 -3.78 23.82 0.94
N LEU A 156 -2.66 23.59 1.63
CA LEU A 156 -1.89 22.34 1.53
C LEU A 156 -2.74 21.13 1.91
N LYS A 157 -3.52 21.21 2.99
CA LYS A 157 -4.48 20.18 3.40
C LYS A 157 -5.39 19.78 2.23
N THR A 158 -6.02 20.77 1.62
CA THR A 158 -6.97 20.55 0.54
C THR A 158 -6.28 20.06 -0.73
N HIS A 159 -5.08 20.54 -1.02
CA HIS A 159 -4.30 20.16 -2.19
C HIS A 159 -3.88 18.69 -2.14
N PHE A 160 -3.31 18.26 -1.01
CA PHE A 160 -2.91 16.86 -0.78
C PHE A 160 -4.10 15.91 -0.71
N PHE A 161 -5.23 16.33 -0.12
CA PHE A 161 -6.45 15.51 -0.10
C PHE A 161 -7.00 15.20 -1.50
N HIS A 162 -6.68 16.03 -2.50
CA HIS A 162 -7.03 15.79 -3.90
C HIS A 162 -5.81 15.31 -4.72
N GLU A 163 -4.86 14.64 -4.06
CA GLU A 163 -3.66 14.03 -4.66
C GLU A 163 -2.77 15.02 -5.44
N GLY A 164 -2.89 16.31 -5.10
CA GLY A 164 -2.07 17.37 -5.69
C GLY A 164 -0.64 17.32 -5.18
N ARG A 165 0.32 17.52 -6.08
CA ARG A 165 1.76 17.53 -5.76
C ARG A 165 2.29 18.95 -5.64
N LEU A 166 3.34 19.14 -4.85
CA LEU A 166 4.08 20.40 -4.79
C LEU A 166 5.15 20.45 -5.89
N THR A 167 5.73 21.62 -6.10
CA THR A 167 7.03 21.67 -6.79
C THR A 167 8.12 21.09 -5.89
N GLU A 168 9.20 20.57 -6.47
CA GLU A 168 10.36 20.07 -5.72
C GLU A 168 10.92 21.13 -4.77
N ALA A 169 11.04 22.38 -5.23
CA ALA A 169 11.51 23.50 -4.40
C ALA A 169 10.60 23.77 -3.19
N GLN A 170 9.28 23.70 -3.35
CA GLN A 170 8.32 23.87 -2.25
C GLN A 170 8.40 22.72 -1.23
N ALA A 171 8.53 21.48 -1.70
CA ALA A 171 8.70 20.32 -0.84
C ALA A 171 10.01 20.42 -0.03
N LEU A 172 11.13 20.72 -0.70
CA LEU A 172 12.42 20.93 -0.05
C LEU A 172 12.38 22.09 0.95
N TRP A 173 11.68 23.18 0.63
CA TRP A 173 11.51 24.31 1.55
C TRP A 173 10.83 23.89 2.85
N ILE A 174 9.72 23.12 2.79
CA ILE A 174 9.04 22.60 3.99
C ILE A 174 9.99 21.71 4.80
N ILE A 175 10.67 20.78 4.12
CA ILE A 175 11.54 19.80 4.79
C ILE A 175 12.69 20.50 5.49
N HIS A 176 13.41 21.39 4.80
CA HIS A 176 14.53 22.12 5.37
C HIS A 176 14.10 23.04 6.51
N ARG A 177 13.00 23.79 6.34
CA ARG A 177 12.52 24.70 7.38
C ARG A 177 12.04 23.95 8.62
N GLY A 178 11.35 22.82 8.46
CA GLY A 178 11.01 21.95 9.58
C GLY A 178 12.24 21.33 10.23
N THR A 179 13.24 20.92 9.44
CA THR A 179 14.52 20.38 9.94
C THR A 179 15.23 21.37 10.85
N GLU A 180 15.30 22.65 10.47
CA GLU A 180 15.91 23.71 11.29
C GLU A 180 15.27 23.80 12.68
N ILE A 181 13.93 23.71 12.74
CA ILE A 181 13.18 23.76 14.00
C ILE A 181 13.48 22.49 14.82
N LEU A 182 13.32 21.31 14.23
CA LEU A 182 13.56 20.02 14.90
C LEU A 182 15.00 19.90 15.42
N ALA A 183 15.99 20.40 14.67
CA ALA A 183 17.39 20.38 15.07
C ALA A 183 17.69 21.28 16.27
N SER A 184 16.89 22.34 16.46
CA SER A 184 16.99 23.22 17.64
C SER A 184 16.37 22.62 18.91
N GLU A 185 15.56 21.57 18.78
CA GLU A 185 14.90 20.92 19.91
C GLU A 185 15.86 19.94 20.64
N PRO A 186 15.65 19.71 21.96
CA PRO A 186 16.43 18.72 22.71
C PRO A 186 16.07 17.29 22.32
N ASN A 187 16.90 16.31 22.72
CA ASN A 187 16.59 14.89 22.51
C ASN A 187 15.30 14.45 23.22
N MET A 188 15.08 15.01 24.42
CA MET A 188 13.89 14.77 25.24
C MET A 188 13.14 16.09 25.36
N LEU A 189 11.96 16.17 24.76
CA LEU A 189 11.08 17.32 24.86
C LEU A 189 10.44 17.39 26.26
N GLU A 190 10.14 18.59 26.73
CA GLU A 190 9.40 18.80 27.99
C GLU A 190 8.10 19.54 27.65
N LEU A 191 6.96 18.90 27.94
CA LEU A 191 5.63 19.40 27.58
C LEU A 191 4.75 19.53 28.82
N GLU A 192 3.84 20.50 28.77
CA GLU A 192 2.78 20.68 29.76
C GLU A 192 1.41 20.35 29.15
N ALA A 193 0.52 19.77 29.96
CA ALA A 193 -0.87 19.54 29.59
C ALA A 193 -1.63 20.88 29.43
N PRO A 194 -2.66 20.95 28.56
CA PRO A 194 -3.27 19.86 27.81
C PRO A 194 -2.49 19.44 26.57
N VAL A 195 -2.49 18.14 26.25
CA VAL A 195 -1.82 17.59 25.06
C VAL A 195 -2.59 16.41 24.46
N THR A 196 -2.59 16.34 23.13
CA THR A 196 -3.11 15.20 22.36
C THR A 196 -1.94 14.37 21.84
N LEU A 197 -1.82 13.12 22.30
CA LEU A 197 -0.80 12.17 21.88
C LEU A 197 -1.33 11.26 20.77
N CYS A 198 -0.48 11.05 19.77
CA CYS A 198 -0.76 10.24 18.59
C CYS A 198 0.35 9.20 18.39
N GLY A 199 -0.03 7.96 18.10
CA GLY A 199 0.90 6.90 17.72
C GLY A 199 1.18 6.91 16.21
N ASP A 200 1.47 5.72 15.69
CA ASP A 200 1.88 5.48 14.30
C ASP A 200 0.84 5.95 13.28
N ILE A 201 1.31 6.48 12.15
CA ILE A 201 0.50 7.03 11.05
C ILE A 201 0.68 6.24 9.75
N HIS A 202 1.90 5.75 9.47
CA HIS A 202 2.24 4.89 8.33
C HIS A 202 1.65 5.34 6.98
N GLY A 203 1.84 6.61 6.64
CA GLY A 203 1.40 7.14 5.35
C GLY A 203 -0.10 7.09 5.07
N GLN A 204 -0.94 6.96 6.10
CA GLN A 204 -2.40 7.01 5.99
C GLN A 204 -2.92 8.46 6.07
N TYR A 205 -2.62 9.27 5.04
CA TYR A 205 -2.94 10.72 5.03
C TYR A 205 -4.43 11.05 5.26
N TYR A 206 -5.33 10.24 4.71
CA TYR A 206 -6.77 10.45 4.84
C TYR A 206 -7.24 10.20 6.27
N ASP A 207 -6.66 9.22 6.95
CA ASP A 207 -6.91 8.95 8.37
C ASP A 207 -6.25 9.99 9.27
N LEU A 208 -5.09 10.54 8.87
CA LEU A 208 -4.49 11.68 9.55
C LEU A 208 -5.42 12.90 9.54
N MET A 209 -6.19 13.12 8.46
CA MET A 209 -7.22 14.17 8.45
C MET A 209 -8.30 13.88 9.48
N LYS A 210 -8.73 12.61 9.60
CA LYS A 210 -9.71 12.19 10.60
C LYS A 210 -9.19 12.35 12.02
N LEU A 211 -7.91 12.05 12.25
CA LEU A 211 -7.22 12.24 13.52
C LEU A 211 -7.32 13.69 13.99
N PHE A 212 -7.11 14.67 13.10
CA PHE A 212 -7.26 16.10 13.46
C PHE A 212 -8.71 16.50 13.72
N GLU A 213 -9.69 15.91 13.03
CA GLU A 213 -11.11 16.13 13.36
C GLU A 213 -11.47 15.64 14.77
N VAL A 214 -10.88 14.53 15.21
CA VAL A 214 -11.17 13.90 16.51
C VAL A 214 -10.33 14.51 17.63
N GLY A 215 -9.08 14.86 17.37
CA GLY A 215 -8.15 15.41 18.36
C GLY A 215 -8.34 16.89 18.64
N GLY A 216 -8.72 17.67 17.63
CA GLY A 216 -8.88 19.13 17.72
C GLY A 216 -8.02 19.87 16.70
N ASP A 217 -8.34 21.14 16.45
CA ASP A 217 -7.56 21.96 15.52
C ASP A 217 -6.15 22.22 16.09
N PRO A 218 -5.06 21.90 15.35
CA PRO A 218 -3.69 22.22 15.78
C PRO A 218 -3.43 23.70 16.07
N ALA A 219 -4.24 24.62 15.53
CA ALA A 219 -4.16 26.04 15.84
C ALA A 219 -4.46 26.36 17.33
N THR A 220 -5.25 25.51 17.98
CA THR A 220 -5.69 25.69 19.37
C THR A 220 -5.37 24.51 20.28
N THR A 221 -4.76 23.45 19.74
CA THR A 221 -4.56 22.17 20.43
C THR A 221 -3.09 21.78 20.38
N GLN A 222 -2.51 21.46 21.53
CA GLN A 222 -1.15 20.94 21.58
C GLN A 222 -1.12 19.47 21.14
N TYR A 223 -0.14 19.12 20.30
CA TYR A 223 0.01 17.79 19.74
C TYR A 223 1.41 17.22 19.99
N LEU A 224 1.46 15.93 20.28
CA LEU A 224 2.67 15.13 20.30
C LEU A 224 2.46 13.86 19.46
N PHE A 225 3.28 13.68 18.43
CA PHE A 225 3.31 12.44 17.65
C PHE A 225 4.53 11.61 18.04
N LEU A 226 4.33 10.30 18.19
CA LEU A 226 5.34 9.39 18.73
C LEU A 226 6.27 8.79 17.67
N GLY A 227 5.98 8.92 16.37
CA GLY A 227 6.82 8.42 15.29
C GLY A 227 6.03 7.71 14.20
N ASP A 228 6.75 7.06 13.28
CA ASP A 228 6.24 6.21 12.21
C ASP A 228 5.20 6.93 11.33
N TYR A 229 5.68 8.00 10.68
CA TYR A 229 4.91 8.81 9.74
C TYR A 229 4.83 8.16 8.36
N VAL A 230 5.85 7.37 8.01
CA VAL A 230 6.11 6.87 6.66
C VAL A 230 6.06 5.34 6.56
N ASP A 231 6.22 4.87 5.32
CA ASP A 231 6.13 3.48 4.88
C ASP A 231 4.73 2.87 5.04
N ARG A 232 4.56 1.72 4.41
CA ARG A 232 3.37 0.86 4.44
C ARG A 232 2.20 1.45 3.65
N GLY A 233 1.70 2.62 4.06
CA GLY A 233 0.74 3.41 3.31
C GLY A 233 1.40 4.16 2.15
N TYR A 234 0.58 4.54 1.17
CA TYR A 234 1.04 5.17 -0.09
C TYR A 234 0.94 6.71 -0.12
N PHE A 235 0.68 7.33 1.04
CA PHE A 235 0.61 8.79 1.18
C PHE A 235 1.57 9.30 2.28
N SER A 236 2.72 8.64 2.41
CA SER A 236 3.75 8.97 3.41
C SER A 236 4.32 10.37 3.21
N LEU A 237 4.55 10.78 1.95
CA LEU A 237 5.12 12.08 1.65
C LEU A 237 4.11 13.21 1.94
N GLU A 238 2.82 13.00 1.68
CA GLU A 238 1.77 13.93 2.05
C GLU A 238 1.64 14.07 3.58
N CYS A 239 1.71 12.96 4.32
CA CYS A 239 1.77 12.98 5.80
C CYS A 239 2.95 13.83 6.28
N LEU A 240 4.16 13.54 5.78
CA LEU A 240 5.37 14.23 6.18
C LEU A 240 5.31 15.73 5.86
N LEU A 241 5.00 16.11 4.62
CA LEU A 241 4.94 17.51 4.21
C LEU A 241 3.87 18.29 4.99
N TYR A 242 2.73 17.66 5.28
CA TYR A 242 1.67 18.30 6.05
C TYR A 242 2.04 18.47 7.53
N LEU A 243 2.59 17.43 8.17
CA LEU A 243 3.05 17.49 9.57
C LEU A 243 4.20 18.48 9.75
N TRP A 244 5.14 18.55 8.80
CA TRP A 244 6.21 19.55 8.83
C TRP A 244 5.67 20.96 8.64
N SER A 245 4.67 21.15 7.77
CA SER A 245 4.00 22.45 7.63
C SER A 245 3.35 22.89 8.94
N LEU A 246 2.69 21.97 9.65
CA LEU A 246 2.15 22.23 10.99
C LEU A 246 3.25 22.54 12.01
N LYS A 247 4.39 21.83 11.97
CA LYS A 247 5.54 22.12 12.83
C LYS A 247 6.10 23.52 12.59
N ILE A 248 6.15 23.99 11.34
CA ILE A 248 6.59 25.35 10.99
C ILE A 248 5.61 26.40 11.52
N CYS A 249 4.30 26.17 11.38
CA CYS A 249 3.28 27.11 11.86
C CYS A 249 3.15 27.14 13.39
N TYR A 250 3.36 26.00 14.05
CA TYR A 250 3.07 25.81 15.48
C TYR A 250 4.27 25.21 16.24
N PRO A 251 5.49 25.79 16.16
CA PRO A 251 6.71 25.15 16.64
C PRO A 251 6.73 24.87 18.15
N LYS A 252 5.95 25.64 18.92
CA LYS A 252 5.86 25.55 20.39
C LYS A 252 4.69 24.70 20.90
N THR A 253 3.79 24.28 20.03
CA THR A 253 2.58 23.51 20.41
C THR A 253 2.39 22.24 19.58
N PHE A 254 3.21 22.02 18.55
CA PHE A 254 3.15 20.85 17.69
C PHE A 254 4.50 20.14 17.72
N PHE A 255 4.52 18.92 18.23
CA PHE A 255 5.75 18.17 18.51
C PHE A 255 5.74 16.83 17.77
N LEU A 256 6.89 16.49 17.20
CA LEU A 256 7.12 15.29 16.41
C LEU A 256 8.33 14.55 16.98
N MET A 257 8.17 13.26 17.28
CA MET A 257 9.27 12.39 17.68
C MET A 257 9.67 11.45 16.55
N ARG A 258 10.81 10.78 16.71
CA ARG A 258 11.31 9.77 15.79
C ARG A 258 10.73 8.40 16.11
N GLY A 259 10.18 7.72 15.12
CA GLY A 259 9.90 6.29 15.14
C GLY A 259 11.00 5.47 14.49
N ASN A 260 10.83 4.16 14.41
CA ASN A 260 11.82 3.29 13.77
C ASN A 260 11.82 3.42 12.25
N HIS A 261 10.68 3.78 11.64
CA HIS A 261 10.57 3.99 10.19
C HIS A 261 11.23 5.26 9.68
N GLU A 262 11.52 6.25 10.54
CA GLU A 262 12.24 7.47 10.16
C GLU A 262 13.76 7.22 10.05
N CYS A 263 14.15 6.29 9.18
CA CYS A 263 15.53 5.92 8.91
C CYS A 263 15.72 5.43 7.46
N ARG A 264 16.95 5.53 6.95
CA ARG A 264 17.28 5.06 5.60
C ARG A 264 17.01 3.56 5.46
N HIS A 265 17.42 2.77 6.45
CA HIS A 265 17.37 1.31 6.38
C HIS A 265 15.96 0.77 6.11
N LEU A 266 14.94 1.29 6.81
CA LEU A 266 13.56 0.87 6.62
C LEU A 266 12.95 1.46 5.35
N THR A 267 13.17 2.74 5.09
CA THR A 267 12.56 3.43 3.95
C THR A 267 13.12 3.00 2.59
N GLU A 268 14.35 2.46 2.55
CA GLU A 268 14.91 1.76 1.38
C GLU A 268 14.36 0.34 1.20
N TYR A 269 14.00 -0.33 2.29
CA TYR A 269 13.44 -1.68 2.24
C TYR A 269 11.95 -1.69 1.87
N PHE A 270 11.18 -0.76 2.44
CA PHE A 270 9.75 -0.59 2.20
C PHE A 270 9.49 0.35 1.02
N THR A 271 8.57 1.31 1.17
CA THR A 271 7.94 1.98 0.03
C THR A 271 8.22 3.48 0.00
N PHE A 272 8.69 4.09 1.09
CA PHE A 272 8.84 5.54 1.15
C PHE A 272 9.87 6.10 0.18
N ARG A 273 11.00 5.40 -0.03
CA ARG A 273 11.98 5.81 -1.04
C ARG A 273 11.35 5.83 -2.43
N GLU A 274 10.71 4.73 -2.84
CA GLU A 274 10.06 4.63 -4.14
C GLU A 274 8.90 5.64 -4.29
N GLU A 275 8.18 5.93 -3.21
CA GLU A 275 7.17 7.00 -3.17
C GLU A 275 7.78 8.37 -3.51
N CYS A 276 8.91 8.72 -2.86
CA CYS A 276 9.61 9.97 -3.12
C CYS A 276 10.11 10.04 -4.56
N LEU A 277 10.68 8.96 -5.11
CA LEU A 277 11.16 8.90 -6.48
C LEU A 277 10.03 8.99 -7.50
N HIS A 278 8.86 8.40 -7.21
CA HIS A 278 7.69 8.43 -8.07
C HIS A 278 7.01 9.81 -8.07
N LYS A 279 6.84 10.42 -6.88
CA LYS A 279 6.08 11.66 -6.71
C LYS A 279 6.94 12.91 -6.92
N HIS A 280 8.22 12.86 -6.56
CA HIS A 280 9.16 13.96 -6.58
C HIS A 280 10.54 13.54 -7.11
N SER A 281 11.55 13.41 -6.24
CA SER A 281 12.94 13.19 -6.61
C SER A 281 13.73 12.51 -5.50
N VAL A 282 14.92 12.00 -5.85
CA VAL A 282 15.91 11.50 -4.88
C VAL A 282 16.36 12.62 -3.92
N ALA A 283 16.42 13.87 -4.39
CA ALA A 283 16.83 15.00 -3.53
C ALA A 283 15.82 15.24 -2.39
N VAL A 284 14.52 15.10 -2.67
CA VAL A 284 13.48 15.16 -1.63
C VAL A 284 13.66 14.02 -0.61
N TYR A 285 13.92 12.80 -1.08
CA TYR A 285 14.18 11.66 -0.19
C TYR A 285 15.40 11.89 0.73
N GLU A 286 16.53 12.33 0.18
CA GLU A 286 17.74 12.61 0.95
C GLU A 286 17.55 13.78 1.94
N ALA A 287 16.74 14.78 1.58
CA ALA A 287 16.34 15.83 2.50
C ALA A 287 15.47 15.30 3.64
N CYS A 288 14.52 14.39 3.36
CA CYS A 288 13.73 13.71 4.39
C CYS A 288 14.61 12.93 5.37
N LEU A 289 15.59 12.16 4.88
CA LEU A 289 16.52 11.42 5.74
C LEU A 289 17.34 12.33 6.65
N SER A 290 17.82 13.46 6.11
CA SER A 290 18.50 14.48 6.91
C SER A 290 17.57 15.06 7.98
N SER A 291 16.30 15.30 7.63
CA SER A 291 15.28 15.76 8.58
C SER A 291 14.94 14.73 9.65
N PHE A 292 14.91 13.44 9.31
CA PHE A 292 14.64 12.36 10.26
C PHE A 292 15.70 12.28 11.36
N ASN A 293 16.96 12.55 11.00
CA ASN A 293 18.04 12.62 11.97
C ASN A 293 17.90 13.79 12.97
N ALA A 294 17.08 14.79 12.68
CA ALA A 294 16.81 15.91 13.59
C ALA A 294 15.68 15.63 14.59
N LEU A 295 14.83 14.62 14.36
CA LEU A 295 13.67 14.32 15.20
C LEU A 295 14.09 13.95 16.64
N PRO A 296 13.46 14.57 17.67
CA PRO A 296 13.59 14.17 19.07
C PRO A 296 13.27 12.69 19.31
N LEU A 297 13.87 12.09 20.35
CA LEU A 297 13.75 10.65 20.65
C LEU A 297 12.77 10.35 21.79
N ALA A 298 12.42 11.35 22.59
CA ALA A 298 11.57 11.19 23.77
C ALA A 298 10.84 12.48 24.12
N SER A 299 9.81 12.36 24.97
CA SER A 299 9.21 13.51 25.63
C SER A 299 8.81 13.21 27.06
N LEU A 300 8.78 14.23 27.91
CA LEU A 300 8.30 14.17 29.29
C LEU A 300 7.13 15.13 29.45
N ILE A 301 5.94 14.59 29.73
CA ILE A 301 4.70 15.37 29.89
C ILE A 301 4.42 15.55 31.38
N ASN A 302 4.25 16.79 31.83
CA ASN A 302 3.97 17.18 33.22
C ASN A 302 4.96 16.61 34.27
N GLY A 303 6.15 16.17 33.85
CA GLY A 303 7.06 15.42 34.72
C GLY A 303 6.54 14.04 35.17
N GLN A 304 5.46 13.53 34.56
CA GLN A 304 4.77 12.32 34.99
C GLN A 304 4.83 11.20 33.94
N PHE A 305 4.70 11.54 32.66
CA PHE A 305 4.65 10.56 31.57
C PHE A 305 5.90 10.67 30.72
N LEU A 306 6.68 9.60 30.68
CA LEU A 306 7.71 9.45 29.66
C LEU A 306 7.04 8.91 28.40
N CYS A 307 7.26 9.55 27.26
CA CYS A 307 6.80 9.07 25.97
C CYS A 307 7.97 8.70 25.07
N LEU A 308 7.90 7.52 24.47
CA LEU A 308 8.88 6.93 23.56
C LEU A 308 8.12 6.29 22.38
N HIS A 309 8.79 6.07 21.25
CA HIS A 309 8.18 5.26 20.18
C HIS A 309 8.17 3.77 20.55
N GLY A 310 9.38 3.25 20.75
CA GLY A 310 9.72 1.92 21.24
C GLY A 310 9.39 1.79 22.73
N GLY A 311 10.44 1.74 23.55
CA GLY A 311 10.31 1.63 24.99
C GLY A 311 11.65 1.75 25.70
N ILE A 312 11.77 1.13 26.86
CA ILE A 312 12.96 1.25 27.70
C ILE A 312 14.11 0.34 27.24
N SER A 313 15.33 0.76 27.53
CA SER A 313 16.57 0.04 27.21
C SER A 313 17.27 -0.48 28.47
N PRO A 314 18.02 -1.60 28.41
CA PRO A 314 18.96 -1.98 29.47
C PRO A 314 20.04 -0.92 29.74
N GLU A 315 20.36 -0.07 28.76
CA GLU A 315 21.33 1.04 28.88
C GLU A 315 20.69 2.34 29.41
N MET A 316 19.36 2.36 29.58
CA MET A 316 18.62 3.53 30.07
C MET A 316 18.28 3.37 31.55
N HIS A 317 18.99 4.10 32.40
CA HIS A 317 18.79 4.06 33.84
C HIS A 317 18.07 5.31 34.36
N THR A 318 18.37 6.46 33.78
CA THR A 318 17.84 7.77 34.14
C THR A 318 17.47 8.58 32.91
N LEU A 319 16.62 9.60 33.08
CA LEU A 319 16.27 10.53 31.99
C LEU A 319 17.48 11.31 31.44
N ASP A 320 18.54 11.48 32.24
CA ASP A 320 19.77 12.15 31.77
C ASP A 320 20.54 11.31 30.74
N ASP A 321 20.31 10.00 30.66
CA ASP A 321 20.92 9.13 29.64
C ASP A 321 20.43 9.51 28.23
N LEU A 322 19.16 9.93 28.11
CA LEU A 322 18.57 10.43 26.86
C LEU A 322 19.22 11.74 26.40
N LYS A 323 19.52 12.64 27.34
CA LYS A 323 20.07 13.96 27.06
C LYS A 323 21.48 13.90 26.47
N ARG A 324 22.22 12.81 26.74
CA ARG A 324 23.61 12.62 26.28
C ARG A 324 23.74 11.93 24.93
N LEU A 325 22.65 11.40 24.37
CA LEU A 325 22.66 10.73 23.07
C LEU A 325 22.98 11.71 21.94
N ASP A 326 23.83 11.32 21.00
CA ASP A 326 23.89 11.96 19.70
C ASP A 326 22.83 11.34 18.78
N ARG A 327 21.75 12.09 18.54
CA ARG A 327 20.61 11.66 17.71
C ARG A 327 20.77 11.98 16.22
N PHE A 328 21.72 12.86 15.85
CA PHE A 328 21.86 13.41 14.50
C PHE A 328 22.54 12.45 13.52
N ARG A 329 22.03 11.23 13.45
CA ARG A 329 22.58 10.11 12.70
C ARG A 329 21.52 9.07 12.42
N GLU A 330 21.84 8.15 11.52
CA GLU A 330 21.05 6.95 11.31
C GLU A 330 20.99 6.13 12.62
N PRO A 331 19.82 5.56 12.99
CA PRO A 331 19.72 4.71 14.16
C PRO A 331 20.68 3.52 14.03
N PRO A 332 21.49 3.23 15.05
CA PRO A 332 22.37 2.06 15.03
C PRO A 332 21.52 0.78 15.10
N THR A 333 22.11 -0.36 14.73
CA THR A 333 21.46 -1.68 14.84
C THR A 333 21.36 -2.20 16.27
N SER A 334 22.06 -1.57 17.22
CA SER A 334 22.05 -1.90 18.65
C SER A 334 22.41 -0.69 19.52
N GLY A 335 22.21 -0.83 20.83
CA GLY A 335 22.47 0.20 21.84
C GLY A 335 21.27 1.10 22.10
N LEU A 336 21.40 2.02 23.05
CA LEU A 336 20.29 2.82 23.58
C LEU A 336 19.38 3.46 22.50
N MET A 337 19.93 4.12 21.49
CA MET A 337 19.11 4.76 20.44
C MET A 337 18.27 3.74 19.63
N CYS A 338 18.81 2.54 19.37
CA CYS A 338 18.05 1.46 18.74
C CYS A 338 16.88 1.05 19.65
N ASP A 339 17.16 0.84 20.93
CA ASP A 339 16.17 0.34 21.89
C ASP A 339 15.01 1.30 22.14
N LEU A 340 15.27 2.61 22.14
CA LEU A 340 14.22 3.62 22.28
C LEU A 340 13.20 3.58 21.13
N LEU A 341 13.61 3.07 19.96
CA LEU A 341 12.78 2.99 18.76
C LEU A 341 12.21 1.59 18.52
N TRP A 342 12.84 0.53 19.04
CA TRP A 342 12.53 -0.86 18.67
C TRP A 342 12.14 -1.80 19.82
N SER A 343 12.29 -1.39 21.08
CA SER A 343 11.94 -2.28 22.20
C SER A 343 10.43 -2.39 22.39
N ASP A 344 9.99 -3.56 22.84
CA ASP A 344 8.58 -3.90 23.03
C ASP A 344 8.32 -4.46 24.43
N PRO A 345 7.10 -4.34 24.98
CA PRO A 345 6.73 -5.12 26.15
C PRO A 345 6.69 -6.62 25.81
N VAL A 346 7.07 -7.50 26.75
CA VAL A 346 6.87 -8.95 26.59
C VAL A 346 5.38 -9.28 26.36
N GLU A 347 5.08 -10.32 25.57
CA GLU A 347 3.69 -10.70 25.23
C GLU A 347 2.81 -10.96 26.47
N ASP A 348 3.37 -11.57 27.51
CA ASP A 348 2.69 -11.85 28.78
C ASP A 348 2.94 -10.77 29.85
N PHE A 349 3.18 -9.52 29.46
CA PHE A 349 3.57 -8.40 30.33
C PHE A 349 2.75 -8.34 31.64
N GLY A 350 3.45 -8.46 32.77
CA GLY A 350 2.85 -8.42 34.10
C GLY A 350 2.31 -9.77 34.58
N ARG A 351 2.36 -10.81 33.76
CA ARG A 351 2.18 -12.22 34.14
C ARG A 351 3.42 -13.06 33.84
N ASP A 352 4.49 -12.40 33.41
CA ASP A 352 5.76 -13.01 33.09
C ASP A 352 6.33 -13.80 34.27
N LYS A 353 6.75 -15.04 33.98
CA LYS A 353 7.38 -15.94 34.96
C LYS A 353 8.88 -15.69 35.10
N THR A 354 9.45 -14.92 34.18
CA THR A 354 10.88 -14.65 34.15
C THR A 354 11.25 -13.63 35.22
N ARG A 355 12.45 -13.74 35.78
CA ARG A 355 13.02 -12.71 36.67
C ARG A 355 13.89 -11.69 35.93
N GLN A 356 14.01 -11.82 34.61
CA GLN A 356 14.86 -10.97 33.80
C GLN A 356 14.14 -9.66 33.51
N TYR A 357 14.89 -8.55 33.47
CA TYR A 357 14.33 -7.25 33.10
C TYR A 357 14.14 -7.12 31.60
N PHE A 358 15.08 -7.69 30.84
CA PHE A 358 15.11 -7.61 29.38
C PHE A 358 15.43 -8.98 28.80
N THR A 359 14.79 -9.31 27.68
CA THR A 359 15.06 -10.50 26.87
C THR A 359 15.21 -10.09 25.41
N VAL A 360 15.90 -10.85 24.58
CA VAL A 360 16.07 -10.51 23.15
C VAL A 360 14.71 -10.44 22.46
N ASN A 361 14.47 -9.38 21.67
CA ASN A 361 13.25 -9.24 20.89
C ASN A 361 13.32 -10.04 19.59
N GLN A 362 12.76 -11.25 19.62
CA GLN A 362 12.76 -12.14 18.45
C GLN A 362 11.81 -11.66 17.35
N THR A 363 10.73 -10.94 17.70
CA THR A 363 9.80 -10.35 16.73
C THR A 363 10.52 -9.32 15.88
N ARG A 364 11.27 -8.42 16.51
CA ARG A 364 11.98 -7.34 15.81
C ARG A 364 13.33 -7.75 15.25
N GLY A 365 13.98 -8.78 15.78
CA GLY A 365 15.32 -9.21 15.34
C GLY A 365 16.47 -8.33 15.85
N CYS A 366 16.14 -7.25 16.53
CA CYS A 366 17.05 -6.34 17.22
C CYS A 366 16.40 -5.88 18.53
N SER A 367 17.16 -5.20 19.39
CA SER A 367 16.67 -4.69 20.67
C SER A 367 16.10 -5.79 21.60
N TYR A 368 15.24 -5.40 22.53
CA TYR A 368 14.81 -6.19 23.67
C TYR A 368 13.30 -6.12 23.88
N PHE A 369 12.74 -7.21 24.39
CA PHE A 369 11.52 -7.15 25.14
C PHE A 369 11.80 -6.71 26.58
N TYR A 370 11.02 -5.78 27.12
CA TYR A 370 11.09 -5.36 28.50
C TYR A 370 9.93 -5.92 29.34
N THR A 371 10.20 -6.27 30.60
CA THR A 371 9.20 -6.86 31.49
C THR A 371 8.49 -5.82 32.36
N TYR A 372 7.36 -6.23 32.97
CA TYR A 372 6.65 -5.39 33.93
C TYR A 372 7.55 -4.96 35.10
N THR A 373 8.44 -5.84 35.53
CA THR A 373 9.38 -5.54 36.61
C THR A 373 10.40 -4.47 36.20
N ALA A 374 10.92 -4.55 34.97
CA ALA A 374 11.85 -3.56 34.43
C ALA A 374 11.23 -2.16 34.38
N VAL A 375 10.01 -2.06 33.84
CA VAL A 375 9.30 -0.79 33.73
C VAL A 375 9.01 -0.19 35.10
N ASN A 376 8.48 -0.96 36.06
CA ASN A 376 8.18 -0.41 37.38
C ASN A 376 9.44 0.06 38.10
N HIS A 377 10.53 -0.69 38.03
CA HIS A 377 11.81 -0.25 38.59
C HIS A 377 12.29 1.05 37.94
N PHE A 378 12.17 1.19 36.62
CA PHE A 378 12.53 2.40 35.90
C PHE A 378 11.64 3.60 36.30
N LEU A 379 10.32 3.41 36.36
CA LEU A 379 9.35 4.44 36.74
C LEU A 379 9.58 4.93 38.17
N GLU A 380 9.74 4.00 39.13
CA GLU A 380 10.02 4.33 40.53
C GLU A 380 11.33 5.11 40.68
N ARG A 381 12.40 4.66 40.00
CA ARG A 381 13.71 5.33 40.04
C ARG A 381 13.65 6.77 39.52
N ASN A 382 12.83 7.04 38.51
CA ASN A 382 12.74 8.34 37.85
C ASN A 382 11.55 9.20 38.33
N GLY A 383 10.77 8.72 39.31
CA GLY A 383 9.60 9.44 39.83
C GLY A 383 8.48 9.61 38.80
N LEU A 384 8.34 8.67 37.86
CA LEU A 384 7.37 8.72 36.77
C LEU A 384 6.11 7.90 37.09
N LEU A 385 4.99 8.29 36.49
CA LEU A 385 3.70 7.62 36.65
C LEU A 385 3.51 6.48 35.66
N SER A 386 3.91 6.67 34.40
CA SER A 386 3.67 5.71 33.32
C SER A 386 4.58 5.97 32.12
N LEU A 387 4.79 4.93 31.32
CA LEU A 387 5.39 4.98 29.98
C LEU A 387 4.26 4.99 28.94
N ILE A 388 4.25 5.97 28.04
CA ILE A 388 3.33 6.00 26.88
C ILE A 388 4.14 5.74 25.62
N ARG A 389 3.69 4.81 24.77
CA ARG A 389 4.43 4.38 23.58
C ARG A 389 3.54 4.01 22.40
N ALA A 390 4.14 3.72 21.24
CA ALA A 390 3.42 3.40 19.99
C ALA A 390 3.88 2.06 19.38
N HIS A 391 4.29 2.00 18.09
CA HIS A 391 5.04 0.92 17.42
C HIS A 391 4.39 -0.47 17.25
N GLU A 392 3.44 -0.85 18.11
CA GLU A 392 2.71 -2.13 17.99
C GLU A 392 1.24 -1.87 17.66
N ALA A 393 0.79 -2.37 16.51
CA ALA A 393 -0.61 -2.31 16.12
C ALA A 393 -1.54 -2.90 17.19
N GLN A 394 -2.65 -2.22 17.46
CA GLN A 394 -3.66 -2.63 18.46
C GLN A 394 -5.04 -2.69 17.82
N GLU A 395 -5.79 -3.77 18.06
CA GLU A 395 -7.15 -3.94 17.52
C GLU A 395 -8.08 -2.77 17.89
N LYS A 396 -7.93 -2.24 19.12
CA LYS A 396 -8.70 -1.09 19.62
C LYS A 396 -7.99 0.25 19.40
N GLY A 397 -6.83 0.28 18.76
CA GLY A 397 -6.00 1.47 18.61
C GLY A 397 -5.25 1.88 19.89
N TYR A 398 -5.42 1.14 20.99
CA TYR A 398 -4.64 1.34 22.21
C TYR A 398 -4.61 0.06 23.05
N GLN A 399 -3.65 -0.01 23.97
CA GLN A 399 -3.57 -1.07 24.98
C GLN A 399 -3.07 -0.48 26.30
N MET A 400 -3.83 -0.73 27.37
CA MET A 400 -3.40 -0.41 28.73
C MET A 400 -2.84 -1.66 29.40
N TYR A 401 -1.57 -1.59 29.81
CA TYR A 401 -0.91 -2.70 30.46
C TYR A 401 -1.19 -2.70 31.96
N ARG A 402 -0.67 -3.74 32.63
CA ARG A 402 -0.84 -3.96 34.08
C ARG A 402 -0.55 -2.67 34.87
N LYS A 403 -1.43 -2.36 35.82
CA LYS A 403 -1.28 -1.22 36.72
C LYS A 403 -0.08 -1.38 37.64
N SER A 404 0.68 -0.32 37.82
CA SER A 404 1.72 -0.25 38.86
C SER A 404 1.09 -0.40 40.24
N LYS A 405 1.76 -1.14 41.13
CA LYS A 405 1.28 -1.38 42.49
C LYS A 405 1.33 -0.11 43.36
N SER A 406 2.30 0.77 43.10
CA SER A 406 2.50 1.99 43.88
C SER A 406 1.51 3.09 43.51
N SER A 407 1.26 3.30 42.22
CA SER A 407 0.38 4.38 41.73
C SER A 407 -1.07 3.94 41.45
N GLY A 408 -1.32 2.65 41.23
CA GLY A 408 -2.62 2.16 40.76
C GLY A 408 -2.96 2.56 39.32
N PHE A 409 -2.01 3.14 38.58
CA PHE A 409 -2.15 3.60 37.21
C PHE A 409 -1.46 2.62 36.23
N PRO A 410 -1.93 2.45 34.98
CA PRO A 410 -1.26 1.60 33.98
C PRO A 410 0.24 1.93 33.88
N SER A 411 1.12 0.93 34.01
CA SER A 411 2.57 1.21 33.95
C SER A 411 3.06 1.50 32.53
N VAL A 412 2.39 0.92 31.53
CA VAL A 412 2.63 1.17 30.10
C VAL A 412 1.29 1.39 29.41
N ILE A 413 1.27 2.28 28.42
CA ILE A 413 0.15 2.51 27.51
C ILE A 413 0.70 2.49 26.08
N THR A 414 0.19 1.59 25.23
CA THR A 414 0.44 1.64 23.79
C THR A 414 -0.70 2.40 23.12
N VAL A 415 -0.39 3.34 22.22
CA VAL A 415 -1.34 4.06 21.37
C VAL A 415 -0.97 3.84 19.90
N PHE A 416 -1.95 3.57 19.06
CA PHE A 416 -1.77 3.29 17.64
C PHE A 416 -2.82 4.06 16.83
N SER A 417 -2.36 4.89 15.89
CA SER A 417 -3.19 5.92 15.26
C SER A 417 -3.48 5.65 13.76
N ALA A 418 -3.15 4.46 13.26
CA ALA A 418 -3.46 4.01 11.90
C ALA A 418 -4.65 3.00 11.91
N PRO A 419 -5.88 3.43 11.59
CA PRO A 419 -7.04 2.53 11.57
C PRO A 419 -7.04 1.66 10.31
N ASN A 420 -7.62 0.46 10.39
CA ASN A 420 -7.59 -0.52 9.29
C ASN A 420 -6.20 -0.64 8.65
N TYR A 421 -5.18 -0.81 9.48
CA TYR A 421 -3.79 -0.82 9.05
C TYR A 421 -3.57 -1.82 7.90
N LEU A 422 -2.80 -1.39 6.90
CA LEU A 422 -2.55 -2.10 5.64
C LEU A 422 -3.81 -2.48 4.84
N ASP A 423 -4.94 -1.83 5.08
CA ASP A 423 -6.25 -2.19 4.51
C ASP A 423 -6.75 -3.60 4.86
N MET A 424 -6.12 -4.27 5.83
CA MET A 424 -6.36 -5.68 6.16
C MET A 424 -6.65 -5.94 7.64
N TYR A 425 -6.02 -5.17 8.55
CA TYR A 425 -6.11 -5.45 9.99
C TYR A 425 -7.50 -5.17 10.57
N ASN A 426 -8.29 -4.30 9.93
CA ASN A 426 -9.62 -3.89 10.39
C ASN A 426 -9.66 -3.39 11.85
N ASN A 427 -8.53 -2.89 12.35
CA ASN A 427 -8.41 -2.31 13.69
C ASN A 427 -9.01 -0.90 13.73
N LYS A 428 -9.36 -0.46 14.94
CA LYS A 428 -9.55 0.96 15.23
C LYS A 428 -8.21 1.65 15.44
N ALA A 429 -8.20 2.97 15.27
CA ALA A 429 -7.14 3.83 15.77
C ALA A 429 -7.59 4.55 17.03
N ALA A 430 -6.64 5.05 17.81
CA ALA A 430 -6.93 5.94 18.92
C ALA A 430 -5.90 7.07 19.05
N ILE A 431 -6.32 8.12 19.76
CA ILE A 431 -5.47 9.17 20.29
C ILE A 431 -5.70 9.30 21.80
N VAL A 432 -4.70 9.82 22.51
CA VAL A 432 -4.80 10.08 23.95
C VAL A 432 -4.89 11.57 24.18
N LYS A 433 -6.00 12.06 24.73
CA LYS A 433 -6.17 13.44 25.17
C LYS A 433 -5.93 13.53 26.66
N TYR A 434 -4.86 14.20 27.06
CA TYR A 434 -4.55 14.45 28.46
C TYR A 434 -4.83 15.90 28.81
N GLU A 435 -5.85 16.13 29.63
CA GLU A 435 -6.31 17.46 30.05
C GLU A 435 -6.95 17.36 31.43
N ASN A 436 -6.80 18.38 32.28
CA ASN A 436 -7.41 18.43 33.63
C ASN A 436 -7.08 17.20 34.50
N ASN A 437 -5.87 16.66 34.39
CA ASN A 437 -5.44 15.41 35.03
C ASN A 437 -6.29 14.17 34.65
N VAL A 438 -6.99 14.22 33.53
CA VAL A 438 -7.77 13.10 32.98
C VAL A 438 -7.15 12.66 31.68
N LEU A 439 -6.90 11.35 31.56
CA LEU A 439 -6.45 10.72 30.33
C LEU A 439 -7.67 10.12 29.64
N ASN A 440 -8.09 10.74 28.54
CA ASN A 440 -9.24 10.33 27.73
C ASN A 440 -8.74 9.71 26.42
N ILE A 441 -9.24 8.53 26.07
CA ILE A 441 -8.89 7.86 24.82
C ILE A 441 -10.03 8.07 23.82
N ARG A 442 -9.70 8.67 22.68
CA ARG A 442 -10.66 8.85 21.58
C ARG A 442 -10.32 7.90 20.44
N GLN A 443 -11.19 6.94 20.19
CA GLN A 443 -11.07 6.00 19.09
C GLN A 443 -11.71 6.53 17.81
N PHE A 444 -11.19 6.12 16.65
CA PHE A 444 -11.77 6.40 15.34
C PHE A 444 -11.53 5.25 14.36
N ASN A 445 -12.36 5.20 13.31
CA ASN A 445 -12.29 4.20 12.26
C ASN A 445 -11.60 4.78 11.01
N CYS A 446 -11.29 3.92 10.04
CA CYS A 446 -10.65 4.33 8.79
C CYS A 446 -11.56 5.18 7.91
N SER A 447 -10.90 5.94 7.04
CA SER A 447 -11.49 6.80 6.02
C SER A 447 -11.14 6.26 4.63
N PRO A 448 -12.03 6.42 3.64
CA PRO A 448 -11.70 6.05 2.27
C PRO A 448 -10.48 6.84 1.76
N HIS A 449 -9.61 6.18 1.01
CA HIS A 449 -8.49 6.81 0.31
C HIS A 449 -8.42 6.34 -1.15
N PRO A 450 -7.76 7.10 -2.04
CA PRO A 450 -7.48 6.67 -3.40
C PRO A 450 -6.66 5.39 -3.45
N TYR A 451 -6.92 4.60 -4.48
CA TYR A 451 -6.23 3.35 -4.71
C TYR A 451 -4.94 3.56 -5.50
N TRP A 452 -3.85 2.95 -5.04
CA TRP A 452 -2.59 2.85 -5.76
C TRP A 452 -2.24 1.39 -6.00
N LEU A 453 -1.71 1.11 -7.19
CA LEU A 453 -1.10 -0.20 -7.45
C LEU A 453 0.18 -0.36 -6.61
N PRO A 454 0.54 -1.60 -6.23
CA PRO A 454 1.72 -1.84 -5.42
C PRO A 454 2.99 -1.19 -5.97
N ASN A 455 3.74 -0.51 -5.11
CA ASN A 455 4.96 0.25 -5.45
C ASN A 455 4.75 1.29 -6.56
N PHE A 456 3.59 1.93 -6.60
CA PHE A 456 3.27 3.01 -7.55
C PHE A 456 3.41 2.59 -9.02
N LEU A 457 3.15 1.31 -9.31
CA LEU A 457 3.24 0.75 -10.65
C LEU A 457 2.23 1.42 -11.59
N ASP A 458 2.67 1.81 -12.78
CA ASP A 458 1.78 2.35 -13.80
C ASP A 458 0.92 1.23 -14.43
N VAL A 459 -0.31 1.56 -14.85
CA VAL A 459 -1.26 0.57 -15.38
C VAL A 459 -0.77 -0.14 -16.64
N PHE A 460 0.13 0.48 -17.41
CA PHE A 460 0.73 -0.19 -18.57
C PHE A 460 1.75 -1.23 -18.11
N ALA A 461 2.65 -0.87 -17.20
CA ALA A 461 3.60 -1.84 -16.64
C ALA A 461 2.91 -3.02 -15.96
N TRP A 462 1.78 -2.77 -15.30
CA TRP A 462 0.97 -3.82 -14.69
C TRP A 462 0.27 -4.73 -15.70
N SER A 463 -0.35 -4.16 -16.74
CA SER A 463 -1.21 -4.92 -17.67
C SER A 463 -0.48 -5.50 -18.88
N LEU A 464 0.68 -4.96 -19.26
CA LEU A 464 1.41 -5.36 -20.46
C LEU A 464 1.85 -6.84 -20.45
N PRO A 465 2.34 -7.42 -19.33
CA PRO A 465 2.64 -8.85 -19.27
C PRO A 465 1.41 -9.72 -19.53
N PHE A 466 0.28 -9.38 -18.90
CA PHE A 466 -1.00 -10.07 -19.09
C PHE A 466 -1.47 -9.98 -20.54
N MET A 467 -1.44 -8.78 -21.13
CA MET A 467 -1.85 -8.56 -22.52
C MET A 467 -0.97 -9.36 -23.48
N GLY A 468 0.35 -9.36 -23.27
CA GLY A 468 1.29 -10.12 -24.08
C GLY A 468 1.02 -11.61 -24.04
N GLU A 469 0.79 -12.19 -22.87
CA GLU A 469 0.43 -13.61 -22.74
C GLU A 469 -0.89 -13.91 -23.47
N LYS A 470 -1.96 -13.14 -23.23
CA LYS A 470 -3.29 -13.45 -23.82
C LYS A 470 -3.31 -13.28 -25.33
N ILE A 471 -2.64 -12.27 -25.87
CA ILE A 471 -2.47 -12.14 -27.32
C ILE A 471 -1.72 -13.36 -27.86
N THR A 472 -0.69 -13.80 -27.16
CA THR A 472 0.11 -14.93 -27.66
C THR A 472 -0.62 -16.26 -27.54
N GLU A 473 -1.35 -16.49 -26.46
CA GLU A 473 -2.26 -17.62 -26.29
C GLU A 473 -3.31 -17.66 -27.40
N MET A 474 -3.93 -16.51 -27.71
CA MET A 474 -4.87 -16.39 -28.82
C MET A 474 -4.21 -16.72 -30.16
N LEU A 475 -3.01 -16.19 -30.42
CA LEU A 475 -2.27 -16.47 -31.66
C LEU A 475 -1.88 -17.94 -31.76
N LEU A 476 -1.47 -18.58 -30.67
CA LEU A 476 -1.20 -20.02 -30.62
C LEU A 476 -2.47 -20.83 -30.88
N ALA A 477 -3.60 -20.45 -30.28
CA ALA A 477 -4.88 -21.10 -30.54
C ALA A 477 -5.29 -20.98 -32.01
N ILE A 478 -5.13 -19.79 -32.62
CA ILE A 478 -5.38 -19.57 -34.06
C ILE A 478 -4.46 -20.43 -34.92
N LEU A 479 -3.17 -20.49 -34.59
CA LEU A 479 -2.19 -21.26 -35.34
C LEU A 479 -2.41 -22.77 -35.20
N ASN A 480 -2.91 -23.23 -34.05
CA ASN A 480 -3.27 -24.63 -33.82
C ASN A 480 -4.56 -25.07 -34.56
N ILE A 481 -5.33 -24.14 -35.15
CA ILE A 481 -6.44 -24.48 -36.06
C ILE A 481 -5.90 -25.06 -37.38
N CYS A 482 -4.67 -24.71 -37.79
CA CYS A 482 -3.98 -25.44 -38.84
C CYS A 482 -3.47 -26.77 -38.26
N SER A 483 -4.30 -27.80 -38.34
CA SER A 483 -3.96 -29.10 -37.78
C SER A 483 -2.79 -29.75 -38.53
N LYS A 484 -2.09 -30.66 -37.86
CA LYS A 484 -1.08 -31.54 -38.50
C LYS A 484 -1.66 -32.20 -39.76
N GLU A 485 -2.96 -32.51 -39.79
CA GLU A 485 -3.60 -33.09 -40.97
C GLU A 485 -3.67 -32.15 -42.19
N GLU A 486 -3.79 -30.82 -42.04
CA GLU A 486 -3.70 -29.90 -43.19
C GLU A 486 -2.26 -29.74 -43.72
N LEU A 487 -1.26 -29.98 -42.88
CA LEU A 487 0.17 -30.02 -43.25
C LEU A 487 0.58 -31.37 -43.85
N ASP A 488 -0.04 -32.46 -43.39
CA ASP A 488 0.24 -33.85 -43.82
C ASP A 488 -0.61 -34.27 -45.04
N THR A 489 -1.82 -33.74 -45.22
CA THR A 489 -2.64 -33.99 -46.44
C THR A 489 -1.97 -33.42 -47.70
N THR A 490 -1.10 -32.42 -47.57
CA THR A 490 -0.19 -31.99 -48.64
C THR A 490 1.01 -32.92 -48.83
N GLU A 491 1.50 -33.60 -47.79
CA GLU A 491 2.57 -34.61 -47.93
C GLU A 491 2.08 -35.84 -48.68
N GLN A 492 0.86 -36.31 -48.45
CA GLN A 492 0.29 -37.44 -49.21
C GLN A 492 0.06 -37.09 -50.69
N ARG A 493 -0.32 -35.84 -51.00
CA ARG A 493 -0.42 -35.38 -52.41
C ARG A 493 0.93 -35.22 -53.08
N GLY A 494 1.99 -34.83 -52.35
CA GLY A 494 3.36 -34.75 -52.87
C GLY A 494 4.05 -36.11 -53.02
N ALA A 495 3.86 -37.02 -52.06
CA ALA A 495 4.45 -38.35 -52.06
C ALA A 495 3.80 -39.29 -53.09
N MET A 496 2.48 -39.18 -53.33
CA MET A 496 1.83 -39.94 -54.42
C MET A 496 2.27 -39.48 -55.82
N ALA A 497 2.71 -38.23 -55.99
CA ALA A 497 3.24 -37.75 -57.27
C ALA A 497 4.69 -38.24 -57.54
N ALA A 498 5.45 -38.56 -56.49
CA ALA A 498 6.85 -38.99 -56.60
C ALA A 498 7.05 -40.51 -56.71
N ALA A 499 6.07 -41.33 -56.33
CA ALA A 499 6.20 -42.81 -56.27
C ALA A 499 5.62 -43.57 -57.48
N GLY A 500 5.18 -42.89 -58.55
CA GLY A 500 4.62 -43.51 -59.75
C GLY A 500 5.68 -43.88 -60.80
N GLY A 501 6.56 -44.83 -60.51
CA GLY A 501 7.56 -45.33 -61.45
C GLY A 501 7.93 -46.81 -61.26
N SER A 502 7.30 -47.67 -62.08
CA SER A 502 7.64 -49.09 -62.38
C SER A 502 6.92 -50.19 -61.58
N GLY A 503 6.03 -50.94 -62.26
CA GLY A 503 5.56 -52.27 -61.85
C GLY A 503 4.22 -52.70 -62.48
N ASN A 504 4.26 -53.63 -63.44
CA ASN A 504 3.15 -54.12 -64.29
C ASN A 504 1.90 -54.67 -63.56
N GLY A 505 0.71 -54.20 -63.97
CA GLY A 505 -0.61 -54.80 -63.77
C GLY A 505 -1.70 -54.00 -64.52
N PRO A 506 -2.73 -54.61 -65.14
CA PRO A 506 -3.51 -53.98 -66.20
C PRO A 506 -4.50 -52.91 -65.70
N LEU A 507 -4.57 -51.81 -66.46
CA LEU A 507 -5.42 -50.62 -66.29
C LEU A 507 -6.94 -50.92 -66.29
N PRO A 508 -7.74 -49.97 -65.78
CA PRO A 508 -8.63 -49.26 -66.71
C PRO A 508 -8.49 -47.73 -66.70
N LEU A 509 -8.56 -47.18 -67.93
CA LEU A 509 -8.81 -45.80 -68.39
C LEU A 509 -9.69 -44.93 -67.46
N ALA A 510 -9.57 -43.60 -67.34
CA ALA A 510 -9.54 -42.60 -68.41
C ALA A 510 -9.32 -41.14 -67.90
N LEU A 511 -8.64 -40.34 -68.75
CA LEU A 511 -8.72 -38.87 -68.98
C LEU A 511 -8.23 -37.82 -67.95
N GLY A 512 -7.22 -37.03 -68.38
CA GLY A 512 -7.05 -35.63 -67.99
C GLY A 512 -5.60 -35.14 -67.78
N SER A 513 -4.77 -35.10 -68.81
CA SER A 513 -3.38 -34.63 -68.74
C SER A 513 -3.25 -33.10 -68.90
N GLY A 514 -2.61 -32.44 -67.92
CA GLY A 514 -1.95 -31.14 -68.06
C GLY A 514 -0.66 -31.13 -67.20
N PRO A 515 0.47 -30.55 -67.67
CA PRO A 515 1.74 -30.63 -66.96
C PRO A 515 1.76 -29.70 -65.73
N LEU A 516 2.08 -30.23 -64.56
CA LEU A 516 2.30 -29.46 -63.32
C LEU A 516 3.75 -28.98 -63.26
N ASP A 517 3.90 -27.67 -63.05
CA ASP A 517 5.15 -26.91 -63.09
C ASP A 517 5.96 -27.08 -61.78
N SER A 518 7.25 -27.40 -61.88
CA SER A 518 8.15 -27.69 -60.75
C SER A 518 8.52 -26.47 -59.89
N SER A 519 8.21 -25.26 -60.37
CA SER A 519 8.34 -23.98 -59.65
C SER A 519 7.36 -23.84 -58.46
N SER A 520 6.22 -24.53 -58.53
CA SER A 520 5.14 -24.40 -57.53
C SER A 520 5.43 -25.11 -56.20
N LEU A 521 6.26 -26.17 -56.21
CA LEU A 521 6.57 -26.97 -55.02
C LEU A 521 7.55 -26.25 -54.08
N SER A 522 8.56 -25.54 -54.62
CA SER A 522 9.50 -24.78 -53.79
C SER A 522 8.83 -23.59 -53.11
N ASP A 523 7.85 -22.97 -53.76
CA ASP A 523 7.06 -21.88 -53.18
C ASP A 523 6.14 -22.36 -52.05
N ILE A 524 5.63 -23.58 -52.15
CA ILE A 524 4.83 -24.23 -51.09
C ILE A 524 5.73 -24.59 -49.89
N GLU A 525 6.94 -25.11 -50.12
CA GLU A 525 7.92 -25.38 -49.07
C GLU A 525 8.45 -24.10 -48.41
N ALA A 526 8.69 -23.03 -49.19
CA ALA A 526 9.05 -21.73 -48.65
C ALA A 526 7.93 -21.16 -47.78
N ARG A 527 6.67 -21.24 -48.21
CA ARG A 527 5.50 -20.84 -47.41
C ARG A 527 5.35 -21.69 -46.14
N ARG A 528 5.60 -23.00 -46.22
CA ARG A 528 5.61 -23.93 -45.07
C ARG A 528 6.69 -23.55 -44.04
N ASN A 529 7.90 -23.24 -44.50
CA ASN A 529 8.99 -22.78 -43.64
C ASN A 529 8.68 -21.43 -43.00
N VAL A 530 8.02 -20.52 -43.73
CA VAL A 530 7.55 -19.24 -43.17
C VAL A 530 6.49 -19.44 -42.09
N ILE A 531 5.52 -20.35 -42.29
CA ILE A 531 4.49 -20.67 -41.28
C ILE A 531 5.11 -21.34 -40.05
N LYS A 532 6.00 -22.32 -40.25
CA LYS A 532 6.74 -22.98 -39.16
C LYS A 532 7.59 -22.00 -38.35
N ASN A 533 8.26 -21.07 -39.02
CA ASN A 533 9.04 -20.01 -38.36
C ASN A 533 8.14 -19.01 -37.62
N LYS A 534 6.95 -18.70 -38.15
CA LYS A 534 5.94 -17.89 -37.45
C LYS A 534 5.41 -18.59 -36.20
N ILE A 535 5.10 -19.88 -36.28
CA ILE A 535 4.66 -20.68 -35.12
C ILE A 535 5.75 -20.72 -34.05
N ARG A 536 7.00 -20.98 -34.44
CA ARG A 536 8.15 -20.95 -33.52
C ARG A 536 8.36 -19.57 -32.90
N ALA A 537 8.26 -18.49 -33.69
CA ALA A 537 8.38 -17.13 -33.19
C ALA A 537 7.27 -16.77 -32.20
N VAL A 538 6.02 -17.12 -32.49
CA VAL A 538 4.88 -16.91 -31.60
C VAL A 538 5.03 -17.76 -30.33
N GLY A 539 5.46 -19.01 -30.42
CA GLY A 539 5.76 -19.85 -29.25
C GLY A 539 6.89 -19.28 -28.37
N LYS A 540 7.94 -18.69 -28.96
CA LYS A 540 8.99 -17.98 -28.23
C LYS A 540 8.44 -16.77 -27.49
N ILE A 541 7.66 -15.93 -28.18
CA ILE A 541 7.00 -14.77 -27.57
C ILE A 541 6.07 -15.20 -26.42
N ALA A 542 5.39 -16.35 -26.57
CA ALA A 542 4.46 -16.86 -25.56
C ALA A 542 5.20 -17.22 -24.27
N ARG A 543 6.33 -17.92 -24.42
CA ARG A 543 7.20 -18.27 -23.30
C ARG A 543 7.82 -17.04 -22.65
N VAL A 544 8.27 -16.05 -23.44
CA VAL A 544 8.81 -14.79 -22.89
C VAL A 544 7.75 -14.05 -22.08
N PHE A 545 6.52 -13.89 -22.60
CA PHE A 545 5.46 -13.21 -21.83
C PHE A 545 4.95 -14.03 -20.65
N SER A 546 4.93 -15.37 -20.76
CA SER A 546 4.64 -16.26 -19.64
C SER A 546 5.68 -16.12 -18.53
N VAL A 547 6.98 -16.06 -18.87
CA VAL A 547 8.06 -15.82 -17.92
C VAL A 547 7.96 -14.42 -17.32
N LEU A 548 7.72 -13.37 -18.12
CA LEU A 548 7.57 -12.00 -17.62
C LEU A 548 6.34 -11.86 -16.72
N ARG A 549 5.25 -12.55 -17.03
CA ARG A 549 4.08 -12.60 -16.16
C ARG A 549 4.38 -13.41 -14.91
N ALA A 550 4.97 -14.60 -15.01
CA ALA A 550 5.35 -15.39 -13.85
C ALA A 550 6.31 -14.61 -12.96
N GLU A 551 7.25 -13.83 -13.51
CA GLU A 551 8.10 -12.93 -12.72
C GLU A 551 7.29 -11.77 -12.14
N SER A 552 6.39 -11.14 -12.90
CA SER A 552 5.53 -10.06 -12.38
C SER A 552 4.55 -10.55 -11.30
N GLU A 553 4.00 -11.75 -11.46
CA GLU A 553 3.10 -12.43 -10.54
C GLU A 553 3.89 -12.99 -9.37
N SER A 554 5.07 -13.56 -9.55
CA SER A 554 5.96 -13.98 -8.47
C SER A 554 6.57 -12.79 -7.72
N ILE A 555 6.72 -11.61 -8.32
CA ILE A 555 7.09 -10.36 -7.61
C ILE A 555 5.89 -9.80 -6.87
N ASN A 556 4.70 -9.81 -7.47
CA ASN A 556 3.46 -9.39 -6.81
C ASN A 556 3.01 -10.39 -5.73
N GLU A 557 3.27 -11.68 -5.93
CA GLU A 557 3.14 -12.76 -4.96
C GLU A 557 4.27 -12.63 -3.95
N LEU A 558 5.55 -12.41 -4.28
CA LEU A 558 6.60 -12.17 -3.26
C LEU A 558 6.25 -10.99 -2.35
N LYS A 559 5.55 -10.00 -2.90
CA LYS A 559 5.07 -8.82 -2.17
C LYS A 559 3.69 -9.01 -1.54
N GLY A 560 2.94 -10.03 -1.96
CA GLY A 560 1.75 -10.57 -1.29
C GLY A 560 2.03 -11.77 -0.38
N LEU A 561 3.27 -12.26 -0.35
CA LEU A 561 3.73 -13.49 0.29
C LEU A 561 4.20 -13.16 1.68
N LEU A 562 3.16 -12.88 2.45
CA LEU A 562 3.03 -13.32 3.82
C LEU A 562 2.83 -14.86 3.87
N GLY A 563 3.66 -15.64 3.16
CA GLY A 563 3.91 -17.06 3.45
C GLY A 563 2.86 -18.14 3.11
N THR A 564 2.35 -18.23 1.87
CA THR A 564 1.68 -19.48 1.40
C THR A 564 1.95 -19.82 -0.07
N GLU A 565 2.28 -21.09 -0.37
CA GLU A 565 2.69 -21.58 -1.70
C GLU A 565 1.57 -21.77 -2.75
N LYS A 566 0.28 -21.46 -2.46
CA LYS A 566 -0.79 -21.59 -3.47
C LYS A 566 -1.92 -20.57 -3.29
N LEU A 567 -2.24 -19.85 -4.36
CA LEU A 567 -3.51 -19.11 -4.51
C LEU A 567 -4.67 -20.10 -4.71
N PRO A 568 -5.83 -19.91 -4.03
CA PRO A 568 -7.06 -20.59 -4.40
C PRO A 568 -7.42 -20.26 -5.85
N VAL A 569 -7.72 -21.30 -6.62
CA VAL A 569 -8.16 -21.17 -8.02
C VAL A 569 -9.42 -20.30 -8.05
N GLY A 570 -9.30 -19.07 -8.58
CA GLY A 570 -10.39 -18.08 -8.65
C GLY A 570 -10.15 -16.73 -7.96
N SER A 571 -9.01 -16.52 -7.29
CA SER A 571 -8.69 -15.21 -6.66
C SER A 571 -8.39 -14.09 -7.66
N LEU A 572 -7.83 -14.38 -8.83
CA LEU A 572 -7.62 -13.37 -9.88
C LEU A 572 -8.93 -12.87 -10.51
N SER A 573 -9.98 -13.70 -10.53
CA SER A 573 -11.32 -13.30 -10.99
C SER A 573 -12.13 -12.51 -9.97
N SER A 574 -11.73 -12.55 -8.69
CA SER A 574 -12.47 -11.92 -7.58
C SER A 574 -11.89 -10.58 -7.14
N GLY A 575 -10.71 -10.20 -7.64
CA GLY A 575 -10.03 -8.96 -7.26
C GLY A 575 -9.68 -8.88 -5.77
N ALA A 576 -9.40 -7.67 -5.27
CA ALA A 576 -9.05 -7.41 -3.86
C ALA A 576 -10.08 -7.96 -2.85
N GLU A 577 -11.34 -8.14 -3.25
CA GLU A 577 -12.41 -8.71 -2.41
C GLU A 577 -12.17 -10.20 -2.09
N GLY A 578 -11.55 -10.97 -2.99
CA GLY A 578 -11.21 -12.38 -2.73
C GLY A 578 -10.16 -12.58 -1.63
N ILE A 579 -9.23 -11.62 -1.47
CA ILE A 579 -8.21 -11.63 -0.42
C ILE A 579 -8.79 -11.16 0.91
N LYS A 580 -9.66 -10.14 0.90
CA LYS A 580 -10.40 -9.68 2.08
C LYS A 580 -11.26 -10.77 2.71
N HIS A 581 -11.79 -11.70 1.92
CA HIS A 581 -12.55 -12.84 2.45
C HIS A 581 -11.67 -13.92 3.11
N ALA A 582 -10.35 -13.95 2.81
CA ALA A 582 -9.41 -14.90 3.41
C ALA A 582 -8.85 -14.41 4.76
N ILE A 583 -8.76 -13.10 4.96
CA ILE A 583 -8.31 -12.48 6.22
C ILE A 583 -9.54 -12.08 7.03
N THR A 584 -9.90 -12.90 8.01
CA THR A 584 -11.15 -12.70 8.77
C THR A 584 -10.95 -11.98 10.10
N SER A 585 -9.71 -11.87 10.60
CA SER A 585 -9.42 -11.30 11.92
C SER A 585 -8.13 -10.48 11.96
N PHE A 586 -8.05 -9.59 12.94
CA PHE A 586 -6.87 -8.79 13.28
C PHE A 586 -5.63 -9.67 13.51
N GLU A 587 -5.82 -10.81 14.19
CA GLU A 587 -4.73 -11.73 14.51
C GLU A 587 -4.19 -12.46 13.27
N ASP A 588 -5.06 -12.77 12.31
CA ASP A 588 -4.63 -13.35 11.03
C ASP A 588 -3.78 -12.34 10.24
N ALA A 589 -4.24 -11.08 10.14
CA ALA A 589 -3.48 -10.01 9.51
C ALA A 589 -2.12 -9.79 10.19
N ARG A 590 -2.08 -9.78 11.52
CA ARG A 590 -0.85 -9.63 12.31
C ARG A 590 0.15 -10.76 12.07
N ARG A 591 -0.32 -12.01 11.98
CA ARG A 591 0.55 -13.17 11.71
C ARG A 591 1.14 -13.13 10.32
N LEU A 592 0.32 -12.75 9.34
CA LEU A 592 0.77 -12.57 7.98
C LEU A 592 1.86 -11.49 7.93
N ASP A 593 1.64 -10.36 8.60
CA ASP A 593 2.55 -9.21 8.60
C ASP A 593 3.81 -9.35 9.47
N PHE A 594 3.93 -10.44 10.25
CA PHE A 594 4.99 -10.62 11.24
C PHE A 594 6.42 -10.41 10.68
N CYS A 595 6.70 -10.85 9.47
CA CYS A 595 8.03 -10.68 8.85
C CYS A 595 8.36 -9.20 8.55
N ASN A 596 7.36 -8.36 8.32
CA ASN A 596 7.56 -6.94 8.05
C ASN A 596 7.65 -6.10 9.34
N GLU A 597 7.35 -6.69 10.49
CA GLU A 597 7.60 -6.10 11.80
C GLU A 597 9.05 -6.30 12.27
N HIS A 598 9.81 -7.15 11.54
CA HIS A 598 11.22 -7.44 11.78
C HIS A 598 12.14 -6.38 11.14
N ILE A 599 13.30 -6.14 11.75
CA ILE A 599 14.32 -5.29 11.13
C ILE A 599 14.78 -5.92 9.79
N PRO A 600 14.84 -5.15 8.70
CA PRO A 600 15.32 -5.69 7.44
C PRO A 600 16.77 -6.21 7.52
N PRO A 601 17.16 -7.23 6.74
CA PRO A 601 18.52 -7.73 6.73
C PRO A 601 19.51 -6.67 6.19
N ILE A 602 20.69 -6.57 6.81
CA ILE A 602 21.75 -5.63 6.41
C ILE A 602 22.36 -6.07 5.08
N HIS A 603 22.61 -5.12 4.17
CA HIS A 603 23.08 -5.36 2.79
C HIS A 603 24.34 -6.24 2.64
N HIS A 604 25.12 -6.48 3.69
CA HIS A 604 26.29 -7.37 3.64
C HIS A 604 25.93 -8.85 3.46
N ASP A 605 24.77 -9.30 3.95
CA ASP A 605 24.27 -10.67 3.75
C ASP A 605 23.42 -10.82 2.47
N ALA A 606 23.06 -9.69 1.84
CA ALA A 606 22.24 -9.64 0.63
C ALA A 606 23.04 -9.78 -0.68
N GLN A 607 24.38 -9.90 -0.61
CA GLN A 607 25.21 -10.14 -1.82
C GLN A 607 24.97 -11.52 -2.45
N GLY A 608 24.21 -12.41 -1.79
CA GLY A 608 23.72 -13.63 -2.41
C GLY A 608 22.43 -13.48 -3.22
N HIS A 609 21.60 -12.46 -2.98
CA HIS A 609 20.20 -12.47 -3.46
C HIS A 609 19.58 -11.11 -3.88
N ARG A 610 20.34 -10.01 -3.96
CA ARG A 610 19.81 -8.74 -4.49
C ARG A 610 20.57 -8.28 -5.72
N GLN A 611 20.12 -8.73 -6.89
CA GLN A 611 20.38 -8.01 -8.13
C GLN A 611 19.55 -6.71 -8.14
N PRO A 612 20.10 -5.57 -8.56
CA PRO A 612 19.28 -4.38 -8.83
C PRO A 612 18.18 -4.77 -9.81
N TYR A 613 16.95 -4.29 -9.57
CA TYR A 613 15.84 -4.57 -10.47
C TYR A 613 16.24 -4.17 -11.89
N PRO A 614 16.23 -5.12 -12.83
CA PRO A 614 16.56 -4.79 -14.19
C PRO A 614 15.58 -3.73 -14.70
N SER A 615 16.08 -2.74 -15.42
CA SER A 615 15.21 -1.81 -16.17
C SER A 615 14.23 -2.61 -17.04
N LYS A 616 13.09 -2.02 -17.44
CA LYS A 616 12.10 -2.70 -18.32
C LYS A 616 12.78 -3.39 -19.53
N ALA A 617 13.84 -2.79 -20.08
CA ALA A 617 14.64 -3.37 -21.15
C ALA A 617 15.45 -4.60 -20.71
N GLN A 618 16.08 -4.55 -19.53
CA GLN A 618 16.86 -5.66 -18.97
C GLN A 618 15.97 -6.83 -18.49
N SER A 619 14.74 -6.58 -18.00
CA SER A 619 13.81 -7.66 -17.63
C SER A 619 13.38 -8.44 -18.87
N VAL A 620 13.07 -7.72 -19.95
CA VAL A 620 12.78 -8.31 -21.25
C VAL A 620 14.00 -9.07 -21.78
N GLU A 621 15.20 -8.51 -21.66
CA GLU A 621 16.44 -9.19 -22.07
C GLU A 621 16.72 -10.47 -21.27
N ASN A 622 16.50 -10.45 -19.95
CA ASN A 622 16.66 -11.61 -19.09
C ASN A 622 15.63 -12.71 -19.39
N ALA A 623 14.36 -12.34 -19.60
CA ALA A 623 13.32 -13.28 -19.99
C ALA A 623 13.62 -13.90 -21.37
N ILE A 624 14.11 -13.10 -22.34
CA ILE A 624 14.58 -13.60 -23.63
C ILE A 624 15.73 -14.59 -23.44
N ARG A 625 16.75 -14.26 -22.64
CA ARG A 625 17.88 -15.16 -22.36
C ARG A 625 17.42 -16.48 -21.75
N LYS A 626 16.52 -16.44 -20.76
CA LYS A 626 15.99 -17.64 -20.10
C LYS A 626 15.30 -18.58 -21.09
N VAL A 627 14.46 -18.04 -21.98
CA VAL A 627 13.77 -18.81 -23.03
C VAL A 627 14.75 -19.37 -24.08
N VAL A 628 15.84 -18.67 -24.37
CA VAL A 628 16.89 -19.14 -25.30
C VAL A 628 17.71 -20.28 -24.69
N PHE A 629 18.08 -20.20 -23.41
CA PHE A 629 18.83 -21.26 -22.73
C PHE A 629 18.04 -22.57 -22.59
N GLU A 630 16.72 -22.50 -22.32
CA GLU A 630 15.86 -23.69 -22.26
C GLU A 630 15.74 -24.42 -23.61
N GLU A 631 15.81 -23.71 -24.75
CA GLU A 631 15.82 -24.34 -26.07
C GLU A 631 17.15 -25.03 -26.40
N GLU A 632 18.29 -24.49 -25.95
CA GLU A 632 19.59 -25.14 -26.19
C GLU A 632 19.71 -26.48 -25.44
N ASP A 633 19.00 -26.63 -24.32
CA ASP A 633 18.92 -27.89 -23.57
C ASP A 633 17.89 -28.87 -24.18
N ASP A 634 16.74 -28.40 -24.67
CA ASP A 634 15.76 -29.22 -25.40
C ASP A 634 16.33 -29.75 -26.73
N ASP A 635 17.03 -28.91 -27.51
CA ASP A 635 17.68 -29.32 -28.76
C ASP A 635 18.83 -30.32 -28.48
N ARG A 636 19.52 -30.23 -27.34
CA ARG A 636 20.53 -31.23 -26.91
C ARG A 636 19.90 -32.55 -26.50
N MET A 637 18.76 -32.52 -25.80
CA MET A 637 18.01 -33.74 -25.45
C MET A 637 17.43 -34.45 -26.68
N GLU A 638 16.99 -33.71 -27.70
CA GLU A 638 16.49 -34.29 -28.95
C GLU A 638 17.62 -34.98 -29.74
N VAL A 639 18.82 -34.41 -29.74
CA VAL A 639 20.02 -34.98 -30.39
C VAL A 639 20.56 -36.22 -29.65
N ASP A 640 20.51 -36.24 -28.32
CA ASP A 640 20.93 -37.40 -27.52
C ASP A 640 19.89 -38.54 -27.52
N GLY A 641 18.59 -38.22 -27.63
CA GLY A 641 17.53 -39.22 -27.83
C GLY A 641 17.65 -39.97 -29.17
N ILE A 642 18.08 -39.28 -30.24
CA ILE A 642 18.34 -39.88 -31.55
C ILE A 642 19.61 -40.76 -31.53
N ARG A 643 20.60 -40.44 -30.66
CA ARG A 643 21.79 -41.29 -30.48
C ARG A 643 21.52 -42.57 -29.71
N GLN A 644 20.59 -42.57 -28.74
CA GLN A 644 20.23 -43.79 -27.99
C GLN A 644 19.37 -44.78 -28.79
N SER A 645 18.58 -44.33 -29.78
CA SER A 645 17.79 -45.24 -30.63
C SER A 645 18.62 -46.01 -31.68
N HIS A 646 19.90 -45.68 -31.87
CA HIS A 646 20.79 -46.34 -32.82
C HIS A 646 21.81 -47.30 -32.19
N ALA A 647 21.79 -47.49 -30.86
CA ALA A 647 22.76 -48.33 -30.15
C ALA A 647 22.08 -49.42 -29.29
N THR A 648 21.19 -50.23 -29.88
CA THR A 648 20.75 -51.50 -29.27
C THR A 648 20.71 -52.62 -30.31
N SER A 649 21.89 -53.14 -30.68
CA SER A 649 22.04 -54.52 -31.16
C SER A 649 23.51 -54.95 -31.12
N SER A 650 23.96 -55.55 -30.01
CA SER A 650 24.81 -56.76 -30.00
C SER A 650 25.53 -57.00 -28.66
N SER A 651 25.38 -58.24 -28.18
CA SER A 651 26.26 -59.02 -27.29
C SER A 651 26.13 -58.94 -25.76
N GLU A 652 26.09 -60.15 -25.20
CA GLU A 652 25.82 -60.64 -23.85
C GLU A 652 26.96 -60.44 -22.82
N PRO A 653 26.74 -60.77 -21.52
CA PRO A 653 27.49 -60.22 -20.40
C PRO A 653 28.63 -61.11 -19.89
N THR A 654 29.69 -60.48 -19.36
CA THR A 654 30.71 -61.16 -18.54
C THR A 654 30.95 -60.39 -17.23
N ARG A 655 30.82 -61.13 -16.12
CA ARG A 655 31.15 -60.75 -14.74
C ARG A 655 32.63 -60.34 -14.60
N HIS A 656 32.93 -59.31 -13.80
CA HIS A 656 33.62 -59.41 -12.48
C HIS A 656 34.14 -58.06 -11.94
N MET A 657 33.81 -57.79 -10.67
CA MET A 657 34.64 -57.29 -9.55
C MET A 657 35.36 -55.91 -9.53
N TYR A 658 35.04 -55.21 -8.43
CA TYR A 658 35.87 -54.42 -7.48
C TYR A 658 36.48 -53.04 -7.85
N GLU A 659 36.32 -52.13 -6.86
CA GLU A 659 37.12 -50.94 -6.49
C GLU A 659 37.12 -49.76 -7.48
N ARG A 660 36.77 -48.52 -7.11
CA ARG A 660 36.97 -47.74 -5.87
C ARG A 660 35.83 -46.77 -5.63
#